data_AF-A0A7C5KS83-F1
#
_entry.id   AF-A0A7C5KS83-F1
#
_cell.length_a   1.000
_cell.length_b   1.000
_cell.length_c   1.000
_cell.angle_alpha   90.00
_cell.angle_beta   90.00
_cell.angle_gamma   90.00
#
_symmetry.space_group_name_H-M   'P 1'
#
loop_
_entity.id
_entity.type
_entity.pdbx_description
1 polymer ?
#
loop_
_entity_poly.entity_id
_entity_poly.type
_entity_poly.pdbx_seq_one_letter_code
_entity_poly.pdbx_strand_id
1 'polypeptide(L)'
;MKRSYPLFALILVAGGLLFLWTLSAPLKPLAAAPSPEQRVRQAWQNARQAGRYHFATSIEQTTFPAPTLANVGRSTRADQLFLEGDTNLPDRALELTLWRGGGNLLNPKDGVEIRIDGDRAQGRAIGGEWRDIDNFSDSFAPAGDLTAYLAGAKDIRQVEDAHAAAQGLSHYAFTLDGPAFAEYIRRQLEDRLLKTGELPPGLTLDTGEQFKAARGQGEIWIDAQTLPRRLSLHVEYPRQANGERIEADIKTDFSQFAGQKFAQNPIVRLAGLFGLPASAKDLGQTAQNIVVILGFAALTLLMVRYRREKWVYATVVILVILSMVGAPLLRSQRVYAFQQKMEAKRAEQEVSRQNYAAAQQIQAETTASDWNPRADPLADGAPAKSLTATEPDIAPAFALPADSGNDNPTDTDHDGLTDEQENDLGTDPNDSDSDGDGLSDGDEVLRLATDALAKDSDLDQIPDNLEVIGFEMNGKHWYSDPNNADTNNDGILDGVECPARTETGATVDTLCRDADSDGTPDIFDADNDGDGVSDRIDLSPFSAVGSVDHPFTANNPFQLTVDNLDANNPVFVDLQLRPKNPKHLTYALNVLDWPSGDEAGQIQRRLGNHSTFASAAADAQIAANPSLQNGDMRLIPMLEAEIPWQNAPLTKTLAAVAVNLHGEDITPQFPEPLYPVWLTASVKMYQSNVNTLDFRFNFEGPGTLTATLYPGNCSSGPSGNAIHVFNNVQDGNHYSFSTAGGGYIPDKINAFLGNFADGKHVLVLENDDHTAACAPIPDIPDGGKHNQPYMIDPAPLRAYGISIKDSAQKGKLLAYIPLNVVTDETGGANVAFAAHIPYRLTANGWGGAQKMRVVWVVQALTDYCRPMPADYPDAFR
;
A
#
# COMPACT_ATOMS: atom_id res chain seq x y z
N MET A 1 47.35 -9.39 76.30
CA MET A 1 47.80 -10.45 75.36
C MET A 1 46.58 -11.24 74.89
N LYS A 2 46.23 -11.12 73.60
CA LYS A 2 45.84 -12.20 72.67
C LYS A 2 45.28 -11.53 71.40
N ARG A 3 46.02 -11.71 70.30
CA ARG A 3 45.65 -11.34 68.93
C ARG A 3 44.51 -12.25 68.47
N SER A 4 43.53 -11.69 67.77
CA SER A 4 42.56 -12.45 66.96
C SER A 4 42.55 -11.84 65.57
N TYR A 5 43.22 -12.51 64.64
CA TYR A 5 43.12 -12.29 63.19
C TYR A 5 42.10 -13.30 62.64
N PRO A 6 40.86 -12.90 62.29
CA PRO A 6 40.05 -13.76 61.42
C PRO A 6 39.50 -13.07 60.17
N LEU A 7 39.57 -11.74 60.06
CA LEU A 7 38.94 -11.06 58.91
C LEU A 7 39.77 -11.16 57.62
N PHE A 8 41.10 -11.21 57.73
CA PHE A 8 41.99 -11.21 56.55
C PHE A 8 42.06 -12.57 55.85
N ALA A 9 41.86 -13.66 56.60
CA ALA A 9 41.82 -15.01 56.04
C ALA A 9 40.52 -15.29 55.27
N LEU A 10 39.41 -14.68 55.68
CA LEU A 10 38.10 -14.86 55.06
C LEU A 10 38.00 -14.19 53.68
N ILE A 11 38.69 -13.06 53.49
CA ILE A 11 38.73 -12.32 52.22
C ILE A 11 39.59 -13.05 51.18
N LEU A 12 40.70 -13.68 51.59
CA LEU A 12 41.56 -14.46 50.69
C LEU A 12 40.91 -15.78 50.23
N VAL A 13 40.13 -16.44 51.09
CA VAL A 13 39.39 -17.66 50.73
C VAL A 13 38.20 -17.34 49.82
N ALA A 14 37.49 -16.22 50.07
CA ALA A 14 36.43 -15.75 49.17
C ALA A 14 36.97 -15.35 47.79
N GLY A 15 38.14 -14.71 47.72
CA GLY A 15 38.80 -14.38 46.46
C GLY A 15 39.29 -15.60 45.69
N GLY A 16 39.82 -16.63 46.38
CA GLY A 16 40.27 -17.87 45.75
C GLY A 16 39.13 -18.73 45.19
N LEU A 17 37.97 -18.75 45.86
CA LEU A 17 36.78 -19.48 45.38
C LEU A 17 36.11 -18.79 44.18
N LEU A 18 36.13 -17.46 44.12
CA LEU A 18 35.67 -16.71 42.95
C LEU A 18 36.57 -16.92 41.72
N PHE A 19 37.88 -17.09 41.93
CA PHE A 19 38.84 -17.36 40.85
C PHE A 19 38.76 -18.81 40.32
N LEU A 20 38.44 -19.78 41.18
CA LEU A 20 38.21 -21.18 40.78
C LEU A 20 36.88 -21.39 40.05
N TRP A 21 35.87 -20.55 40.30
CA TRP A 21 34.60 -20.58 39.57
C TRP A 21 34.71 -20.00 38.14
N THR A 22 35.70 -19.13 37.88
CA THR A 22 35.98 -18.59 36.54
C THR A 22 36.76 -19.52 35.62
N LEU A 23 37.30 -20.66 36.13
CA LEU A 23 38.17 -21.57 35.38
C LEU A 23 37.50 -22.88 34.91
N SER A 24 36.23 -23.09 35.24
CA SER A 24 35.43 -24.22 34.72
C SER A 24 34.45 -23.74 33.65
N ALA A 25 34.96 -23.42 32.45
CA ALA A 25 34.11 -23.27 31.28
C ALA A 25 33.70 -24.67 30.78
N PRO A 26 32.40 -25.00 30.70
CA PRO A 26 31.98 -26.23 30.05
C PRO A 26 32.39 -26.17 28.57
N LEU A 27 33.01 -27.25 28.08
CA LEU A 27 33.21 -27.49 26.65
C LEU A 27 31.86 -27.35 25.95
N LYS A 28 31.70 -26.28 25.14
CA LYS A 28 30.50 -26.07 24.33
C LYS A 28 30.32 -27.28 23.40
N PRO A 29 29.15 -27.92 23.36
CA PRO A 29 28.86 -28.93 22.36
C PRO A 29 28.99 -28.31 20.95
N LEU A 30 29.36 -29.11 19.95
CA LEU A 30 29.34 -28.67 18.54
C LEU A 30 28.01 -27.97 18.26
N ALA A 31 28.08 -26.71 17.83
CA ALA A 31 26.90 -25.89 17.60
C ALA A 31 25.97 -26.60 16.61
N ALA A 32 24.71 -26.80 17.02
CA ALA A 32 23.64 -27.10 16.08
C ALA A 32 23.58 -25.99 15.02
N ALA A 33 23.18 -26.33 13.80
CA ALA A 33 22.98 -25.33 12.75
C ALA A 33 22.10 -24.19 13.29
N PRO A 34 22.48 -22.92 13.06
CA PRO A 34 21.73 -21.78 13.56
C PRO A 34 20.28 -21.83 13.07
N SER A 35 19.32 -21.48 13.93
CA SER A 35 17.91 -21.45 13.52
C SER A 35 17.70 -20.41 12.39
N PRO A 36 16.64 -20.55 11.57
CA PRO A 36 16.30 -19.54 10.55
C PRO A 36 16.27 -18.12 11.11
N GLU A 37 15.70 -17.93 12.29
CA GLU A 37 15.68 -16.64 12.97
C GLU A 37 17.07 -16.11 13.34
N GLN A 38 18.00 -16.99 13.74
CA GLN A 38 19.37 -16.60 14.05
C GLN A 38 20.13 -16.22 12.77
N ARG A 39 19.88 -16.94 11.67
CA ARG A 39 20.47 -16.66 10.35
C ARG A 39 20.08 -15.28 9.83
N VAL A 40 18.79 -14.98 9.80
CA VAL A 40 18.29 -13.66 9.36
C VAL A 40 18.78 -12.54 10.28
N ARG A 41 18.73 -12.74 11.61
CA ARG A 41 19.26 -11.74 12.57
C ARG A 41 20.76 -11.51 12.41
N GLN A 42 21.54 -12.55 12.15
CA GLN A 42 22.98 -12.43 11.93
C GLN A 42 23.27 -11.69 10.61
N ALA A 43 22.52 -11.99 9.54
CA ALA A 43 22.67 -11.28 8.28
C ALA A 43 22.38 -9.78 8.42
N TRP A 44 21.31 -9.42 9.13
CA TRP A 44 21.00 -8.03 9.44
C TRP A 44 22.11 -7.35 10.24
N GLN A 45 22.66 -8.01 11.27
CA GLN A 45 23.77 -7.49 12.05
C GLN A 45 25.05 -7.29 11.22
N ASN A 46 25.35 -8.24 10.33
CA ASN A 46 26.53 -8.18 9.47
C ASN A 46 26.42 -7.03 8.46
N ALA A 47 25.25 -6.84 7.84
CA ALA A 47 25.00 -5.70 6.95
C ALA A 47 25.25 -4.36 7.67
N ARG A 48 24.72 -4.23 8.90
CA ARG A 48 24.95 -3.02 9.72
C ARG A 48 26.39 -2.83 10.18
N GLN A 49 27.13 -3.93 10.39
CA GLN A 49 28.54 -3.88 10.77
C GLN A 49 29.46 -3.56 9.58
N ALA A 50 29.11 -3.98 8.37
CA ALA A 50 29.81 -3.56 7.16
C ALA A 50 29.75 -2.03 7.01
N GLY A 51 28.63 -1.42 7.44
CA GLY A 51 28.50 0.03 7.62
C GLY A 51 28.34 0.80 6.30
N ARG A 52 28.82 0.28 5.18
CA ARG A 52 28.52 0.78 3.83
C ARG A 52 28.09 -0.36 2.92
N TYR A 53 27.14 -0.09 2.05
CA TYR A 53 26.72 -0.99 0.99
C TYR A 53 26.00 -0.21 -0.09
N HIS A 54 26.00 -0.79 -1.29
CA HIS A 54 25.24 -0.31 -2.44
C HIS A 54 23.90 -1.04 -2.50
N PHE A 55 22.86 -0.36 -2.99
CA PHE A 55 21.52 -0.91 -3.10
C PHE A 55 20.83 -0.46 -4.39
N ALA A 56 19.99 -1.33 -4.93
CA ALA A 56 19.02 -1.03 -5.97
C ALA A 56 17.63 -1.44 -5.46
N THR A 57 16.64 -0.56 -5.54
CA THR A 57 15.31 -0.76 -4.96
C THR A 57 14.22 -0.37 -5.95
N SER A 58 13.33 -1.31 -6.24
CA SER A 58 12.05 -1.03 -6.89
C SER A 58 10.95 -0.96 -5.83
N ILE A 59 10.12 0.08 -5.91
CA ILE A 59 8.95 0.30 -5.06
C ILE A 59 7.74 0.46 -5.95
N GLU A 60 6.76 -0.42 -5.78
CA GLU A 60 5.43 -0.25 -6.35
C GLU A 60 4.47 0.11 -5.21
N GLN A 61 3.93 1.34 -5.24
CA GLN A 61 2.98 1.80 -4.25
C GLN A 61 1.58 1.82 -4.85
N THR A 62 0.66 1.03 -4.32
CA THR A 62 -0.72 0.97 -4.77
C THR A 62 -1.63 1.68 -3.77
N THR A 63 -2.29 2.74 -4.22
CA THR A 63 -3.29 3.49 -3.45
C THR A 63 -4.69 3.08 -3.87
N PHE A 64 -5.39 2.40 -2.98
CA PHE A 64 -6.79 2.03 -3.14
C PHE A 64 -7.69 3.12 -2.55
N PRO A 65 -8.53 3.79 -3.36
CA PRO A 65 -9.46 4.77 -2.85
C PRO A 65 -10.44 4.13 -1.86
N ALA A 66 -10.78 4.86 -0.78
CA ALA A 66 -11.77 4.37 0.16
C ALA A 66 -13.10 4.09 -0.55
N PRO A 67 -13.85 3.01 -0.23
CA PRO A 67 -15.17 2.76 -0.79
C PRO A 67 -16.21 3.67 -0.13
N THR A 68 -16.05 4.97 -0.32
CA THR A 68 -16.93 6.02 0.21
C THR A 68 -17.55 6.78 -0.94
N LEU A 69 -18.71 7.37 -0.68
CA LEU A 69 -19.43 8.22 -1.64
C LEU A 69 -18.60 9.42 -2.13
N ALA A 70 -17.54 9.81 -1.41
CA ALA A 70 -16.62 10.90 -1.78
C ALA A 70 -15.51 10.46 -2.76
N ASN A 71 -15.23 9.17 -2.82
CA ASN A 71 -14.16 8.57 -3.63
C ASN A 71 -14.70 7.72 -4.79
N VAL A 72 -16.02 7.70 -4.99
CA VAL A 72 -16.64 7.17 -6.20
C VAL A 72 -15.97 7.86 -7.39
N GLY A 73 -15.52 7.08 -8.37
CA GLY A 73 -14.83 7.61 -9.54
C GLY A 73 -13.34 7.87 -9.36
N ARG A 74 -12.72 7.55 -8.22
CA ARG A 74 -11.25 7.52 -8.10
C ARG A 74 -10.75 6.12 -8.44
N SER A 75 -9.80 6.00 -9.36
CA SER A 75 -9.14 4.73 -9.68
C SER A 75 -8.13 4.35 -8.59
N THR A 76 -7.83 3.05 -8.51
CA THR A 76 -6.58 2.61 -7.88
C THR A 76 -5.44 3.25 -8.64
N ARG A 77 -4.50 3.86 -7.91
CA ARG A 77 -3.31 4.45 -8.49
C ARG A 77 -2.11 3.61 -8.06
N ALA A 78 -1.36 3.10 -9.03
CA ALA A 78 -0.04 2.51 -8.78
C ALA A 78 1.02 3.56 -9.12
N ASP A 79 1.92 3.83 -8.19
CA ASP A 79 3.10 4.65 -8.42
C ASP A 79 4.31 3.73 -8.33
N GLN A 80 5.04 3.57 -9.44
CA GLN A 80 6.31 2.87 -9.46
C GLN A 80 7.47 3.86 -9.29
N LEU A 81 8.40 3.51 -8.41
CA LEU A 81 9.62 4.26 -8.13
C LEU A 81 10.79 3.30 -8.18
N PHE A 82 11.89 3.74 -8.78
CA PHE A 82 13.16 3.05 -8.69
C PHE A 82 14.18 3.93 -7.99
N LEU A 83 14.97 3.33 -7.09
CA LEU A 83 16.01 4.00 -6.34
C LEU A 83 17.28 3.18 -6.40
N GLU A 84 18.40 3.80 -6.71
CA GLU A 84 19.72 3.15 -6.66
C GLU A 84 20.72 4.07 -6.00
N GLY A 85 21.63 3.50 -5.21
CA GLY A 85 22.69 4.29 -4.62
C GLY A 85 23.43 3.62 -3.48
N ASP A 86 24.11 4.45 -2.70
CA ASP A 86 25.02 4.03 -1.64
C ASP A 86 24.56 4.54 -0.29
N THR A 87 24.64 3.66 0.70
CA THR A 87 24.46 4.04 2.10
C THR A 87 25.75 3.97 2.88
N ASN A 88 25.87 4.85 3.86
CA ASN A 88 26.94 4.91 4.82
C ASN A 88 26.36 5.14 6.22
N LEU A 89 26.07 4.04 6.91
CA LEU A 89 25.42 4.00 8.21
C LEU A 89 26.20 4.73 9.32
N PRO A 90 27.55 4.62 9.42
CA PRO A 90 28.34 5.39 10.39
C PRO A 90 28.17 6.90 10.25
N ASP A 91 28.17 7.42 9.02
CA ASP A 91 28.08 8.85 8.74
C ASP A 91 26.62 9.30 8.53
N ARG A 92 25.68 8.35 8.47
CA ARG A 92 24.26 8.56 8.12
C ARG A 92 24.12 9.32 6.80
N ALA A 93 25.00 8.98 5.86
CA ALA A 93 24.98 9.50 4.53
C ALA A 93 24.25 8.52 3.62
N LEU A 94 23.34 9.02 2.80
CA LEU A 94 22.63 8.28 1.77
C LEU A 94 22.73 9.11 0.49
N GLU A 95 23.30 8.52 -0.54
CA GLU A 95 23.36 9.11 -1.87
C GLU A 95 22.63 8.16 -2.80
N LEU A 96 21.66 8.67 -3.54
CA LEU A 96 20.83 7.86 -4.42
C LEU A 96 20.36 8.66 -5.62
N THR A 97 20.02 7.95 -6.68
CA THR A 97 19.26 8.47 -7.80
C THR A 97 17.85 7.89 -7.75
N LEU A 98 16.85 8.72 -8.04
CA LEU A 98 15.43 8.39 -8.01
C LEU A 98 14.83 8.55 -9.40
N TRP A 99 14.17 7.49 -9.88
CA TRP A 99 13.41 7.46 -11.12
C TRP A 99 11.94 7.13 -10.83
N ARG A 100 11.02 7.59 -11.69
CA ARG A 100 9.57 7.36 -11.56
C ARG A 100 9.05 6.65 -12.81
N GLY A 101 8.09 5.75 -12.63
CA GLY A 101 7.39 5.05 -13.72
C GLY A 101 8.21 3.99 -14.43
N GLY A 102 9.12 3.31 -13.71
CA GLY A 102 10.02 2.34 -14.34
C GLY A 102 11.18 2.95 -15.13
N GLY A 103 11.29 4.29 -15.14
CA GLY A 103 12.25 5.07 -15.94
C GLY A 103 13.65 4.46 -16.04
N ASN A 104 14.16 4.51 -17.28
CA ASN A 104 15.31 3.79 -17.79
C ASN A 104 16.48 3.70 -16.79
N LEU A 105 16.74 2.48 -16.32
CA LEU A 105 17.82 2.14 -15.38
C LEU A 105 19.21 2.44 -15.96
N LEU A 106 19.31 2.68 -17.27
CA LEU A 106 20.58 2.78 -17.98
C LEU A 106 20.80 4.08 -18.74
N ASN A 107 19.82 4.98 -18.74
CA ASN A 107 20.09 6.38 -19.03
C ASN A 107 20.05 7.18 -17.72
N PRO A 108 21.23 7.45 -17.10
CA PRO A 108 21.29 8.15 -15.84
C PRO A 108 20.52 9.47 -15.91
N LYS A 109 20.52 10.17 -17.04
CA LYS A 109 20.09 11.58 -17.16
C LYS A 109 18.64 11.87 -16.78
N ASP A 110 17.77 10.86 -16.77
CA ASP A 110 16.34 11.02 -16.46
C ASP A 110 16.02 10.91 -14.96
N GLY A 111 17.03 10.55 -14.16
CA GLY A 111 16.94 10.44 -12.71
C GLY A 111 17.16 11.77 -11.96
N VAL A 112 16.65 11.82 -10.74
CA VAL A 112 16.96 12.90 -9.77
C VAL A 112 17.98 12.37 -8.77
N GLU A 113 19.17 12.97 -8.75
CA GLU A 113 20.18 12.69 -7.75
C GLU A 113 19.81 13.34 -6.42
N ILE A 114 19.95 12.59 -5.34
CA ILE A 114 19.57 12.95 -4.00
C ILE A 114 20.69 12.54 -3.06
N ARG A 115 21.18 13.51 -2.28
CA ARG A 115 22.19 13.29 -1.27
C ARG A 115 21.67 13.75 0.08
N ILE A 116 21.82 12.89 1.07
CA ILE A 116 21.37 13.10 2.43
C ILE A 116 22.57 12.92 3.34
N ASP A 117 22.93 13.97 4.07
CA ASP A 117 23.98 13.94 5.09
C ASP A 117 23.37 14.23 6.46
N GLY A 118 23.07 13.15 7.19
CA GLY A 118 22.39 13.22 8.48
C GLY A 118 20.98 13.81 8.36
N ASP A 119 20.86 15.12 8.57
CA ASP A 119 19.57 15.83 8.64
C ASP A 119 19.31 16.73 7.43
N ARG A 120 20.34 16.96 6.60
CA ARG A 120 20.26 17.81 5.42
C ARG A 120 20.12 16.92 4.19
N ALA A 121 19.08 17.16 3.40
CA ALA A 121 18.90 16.53 2.11
C ALA A 121 19.05 17.58 1.01
N GLN A 122 19.69 17.19 -0.09
CA GLN A 122 19.86 17.99 -1.27
C GLN A 122 19.47 17.15 -2.48
N GLY A 123 18.89 17.77 -3.51
CA GLY A 123 18.52 17.11 -4.74
C GLY A 123 18.86 17.95 -5.96
N ARG A 124 19.08 17.28 -7.10
CA ARG A 124 19.29 17.91 -8.40
C ARG A 124 18.84 16.98 -9.53
N ALA A 125 18.45 17.57 -10.66
CA ALA A 125 18.49 16.84 -11.93
C ALA A 125 19.95 16.52 -12.27
N ILE A 126 20.20 15.44 -12.99
CA ILE A 126 21.56 15.01 -13.30
C ILE A 126 22.28 16.08 -14.13
N GLY A 127 23.49 16.43 -13.69
CA GLY A 127 24.26 17.57 -14.22
C GLY A 127 23.83 18.96 -13.74
N GLY A 128 22.77 19.08 -12.93
CA GLY A 128 22.26 20.34 -12.40
C GLY A 128 22.92 20.82 -11.09
N GLU A 129 22.46 21.99 -10.62
CA GLU A 129 22.86 22.56 -9.33
C GLU A 129 22.14 21.90 -8.15
N TRP A 130 22.88 21.58 -7.09
CA TRP A 130 22.32 21.03 -5.85
C TRP A 130 21.41 22.03 -5.14
N ARG A 131 20.18 21.62 -4.84
CA ARG A 131 19.22 22.42 -4.08
C ARG A 131 18.84 21.70 -2.80
N ASP A 132 18.67 22.44 -1.71
CA ASP A 132 18.18 21.85 -0.46
C ASP A 132 16.74 21.33 -0.67
N ILE A 133 16.50 20.09 -0.25
CA ILE A 133 15.18 19.43 -0.27
C ILE A 133 14.85 18.90 1.14
N ASP A 134 13.59 18.58 1.37
CA ASP A 134 13.17 17.95 2.63
C ASP A 134 13.71 16.52 2.71
N ASN A 135 14.22 16.11 3.88
CA ASN A 135 14.67 14.74 4.09
C ASN A 135 13.46 13.79 4.20
N PHE A 136 13.22 13.02 3.14
CA PHE A 136 12.14 12.02 3.06
C PHE A 136 12.62 10.58 3.32
N SER A 137 13.93 10.34 3.50
CA SER A 137 14.49 8.98 3.71
C SER A 137 13.93 8.26 4.93
N ASP A 138 13.47 8.98 5.95
CA ASP A 138 12.89 8.40 7.15
C ASP A 138 11.60 7.57 6.87
N SER A 139 10.97 7.70 5.70
CA SER A 139 9.80 6.91 5.31
C SER A 139 10.13 5.53 4.73
N PHE A 140 11.29 5.35 4.08
CA PHE A 140 11.64 4.11 3.38
C PHE A 140 13.00 3.52 3.77
N ALA A 141 13.95 4.36 4.23
CA ALA A 141 15.27 3.96 4.73
C ALA A 141 15.56 4.66 6.07
N PRO A 142 14.88 4.26 7.17
CA PRO A 142 15.02 4.96 8.44
C PRO A 142 16.46 5.01 8.93
N ALA A 143 16.94 6.21 9.25
CA ALA A 143 18.36 6.47 9.57
C ALA A 143 19.36 6.08 8.46
N GLY A 144 18.92 6.00 7.21
CA GLY A 144 19.70 5.57 6.04
C GLY A 144 19.82 4.05 5.88
N ASP A 145 19.10 3.25 6.69
CA ASP A 145 19.23 1.79 6.72
C ASP A 145 18.04 1.12 6.02
N LEU A 146 18.23 0.71 4.76
CA LEU A 146 17.25 -0.08 4.00
C LEU A 146 17.01 -1.48 4.59
N THR A 147 17.91 -1.99 5.42
CA THR A 147 17.71 -3.28 6.11
C THR A 147 16.88 -3.15 7.38
N ALA A 148 16.49 -1.94 7.78
CA ALA A 148 15.78 -1.65 9.03
C ALA A 148 14.47 -2.43 9.19
N TYR A 149 13.78 -2.78 8.09
CA TYR A 149 12.54 -3.57 8.12
C TYR A 149 12.71 -4.94 8.78
N LEU A 150 13.92 -5.51 8.74
CA LEU A 150 14.24 -6.77 9.42
C LEU A 150 14.13 -6.68 10.94
N ALA A 151 14.09 -5.47 11.52
CA ALA A 151 13.79 -5.28 12.93
C ALA A 151 12.38 -5.78 13.32
N GLY A 152 11.43 -5.75 12.37
CA GLY A 152 10.06 -6.23 12.55
C GLY A 152 9.84 -7.66 12.05
N ALA A 153 10.88 -8.38 11.58
CA ALA A 153 10.71 -9.72 11.03
C ALA A 153 10.37 -10.76 12.11
N LYS A 154 9.27 -11.49 11.92
CA LYS A 154 8.76 -12.54 12.81
C LYS A 154 8.36 -13.79 12.02
N ASP A 155 8.15 -14.91 12.73
CA ASP A 155 7.69 -16.17 12.16
C ASP A 155 8.59 -16.67 11.00
N ILE A 156 9.90 -16.46 11.18
CA ILE A 156 10.91 -16.68 10.15
C ILE A 156 11.04 -18.17 9.85
N ARG A 157 10.82 -18.54 8.59
CA ARG A 157 10.95 -19.90 8.08
C ARG A 157 11.89 -19.94 6.89
N GLN A 158 12.64 -21.03 6.77
CA GLN A 158 13.45 -21.28 5.58
C GLN A 158 12.55 -21.80 4.46
N VAL A 159 12.77 -21.32 3.24
CA VAL A 159 12.06 -21.74 2.04
C VAL A 159 13.02 -22.55 1.17
N GLU A 160 12.54 -23.66 0.61
CA GLU A 160 13.32 -24.47 -0.33
C GLU A 160 13.20 -23.87 -1.73
N ASP A 161 14.26 -23.20 -2.18
CA ASP A 161 14.35 -22.58 -3.50
C ASP A 161 15.58 -23.14 -4.24
N ALA A 162 15.32 -23.91 -5.30
CA ALA A 162 16.35 -24.58 -6.08
C ALA A 162 17.22 -23.60 -6.88
N HIS A 163 16.67 -22.47 -7.32
CA HIS A 163 17.39 -21.44 -8.08
C HIS A 163 18.31 -20.64 -7.14
N ALA A 164 17.80 -20.22 -5.98
CA ALA A 164 18.61 -19.60 -4.94
C ALA A 164 19.74 -20.53 -4.49
N ALA A 165 19.44 -21.82 -4.27
CA ALA A 165 20.44 -22.79 -3.87
C ALA A 165 21.53 -23.00 -4.93
N ALA A 166 21.17 -22.98 -6.23
CA ALA A 166 22.14 -23.04 -7.32
C ALA A 166 23.10 -21.83 -7.34
N GLN A 167 22.63 -20.66 -6.89
CA GLN A 167 23.42 -19.45 -6.72
C GLN A 167 24.13 -19.36 -5.34
N GLY A 168 24.03 -20.39 -4.51
CA GLY A 168 24.63 -20.41 -3.17
C GLY A 168 23.92 -19.52 -2.14
N LEU A 169 22.66 -19.14 -2.40
CA LEU A 169 21.83 -18.33 -1.52
C LEU A 169 20.93 -19.21 -0.65
N SER A 170 20.69 -18.77 0.59
CA SER A 170 19.68 -19.30 1.49
C SER A 170 18.45 -18.38 1.50
N HIS A 171 17.27 -18.93 1.21
CA HIS A 171 16.01 -18.17 1.12
C HIS A 171 15.15 -18.35 2.39
N TYR A 172 14.62 -17.26 2.90
CA TYR A 172 13.77 -17.23 4.10
C TYR A 172 12.55 -16.33 3.88
N ALA A 173 11.41 -16.73 4.45
CA ALA A 173 10.19 -15.93 4.48
C ALA A 173 9.83 -15.55 5.92
N PHE A 174 9.21 -14.39 6.11
CA PHE A 174 8.84 -13.82 7.41
C PHE A 174 7.58 -12.95 7.33
N THR A 175 6.99 -12.66 8.48
CA THR A 175 5.90 -11.68 8.64
C THR A 175 6.43 -10.39 9.24
N LEU A 176 5.92 -9.24 8.81
CA LEU A 176 6.28 -7.94 9.34
C LEU A 176 5.39 -7.58 10.54
N ASP A 177 6.00 -7.46 11.71
CA ASP A 177 5.39 -7.00 12.96
C ASP A 177 5.56 -5.47 13.08
N GLY A 178 4.54 -4.72 12.65
CA GLY A 178 4.51 -3.25 12.70
C GLY A 178 4.82 -2.66 14.08
N PRO A 179 4.21 -3.13 15.18
CA PRO A 179 4.57 -2.68 16.53
C PRO A 179 6.05 -2.85 16.88
N ALA A 180 6.65 -3.99 16.55
CA ALA A 180 8.07 -4.23 16.79
C ALA A 180 8.97 -3.32 15.95
N PHE A 181 8.61 -3.13 14.68
CA PHE A 181 9.28 -2.19 13.79
C PHE A 181 9.18 -0.74 14.28
N ALA A 182 7.98 -0.28 14.63
CA ALA A 182 7.74 1.05 15.19
C ALA A 182 8.56 1.30 16.47
N GLU A 183 8.69 0.30 17.34
CA GLU A 183 9.52 0.43 18.54
C GLU A 183 11.02 0.59 18.20
N TYR A 184 11.50 -0.12 17.18
CA TYR A 184 12.87 0.04 16.67
C TYR A 184 13.11 1.47 16.15
N ILE A 185 12.20 1.98 15.32
CA ILE A 185 12.25 3.33 14.76
C ILE A 185 12.23 4.39 15.87
N ARG A 186 11.33 4.23 16.84
CA ARG A 186 11.24 5.10 18.03
C ARG A 186 12.58 5.21 18.74
N ARG A 187 13.24 4.08 19.00
CA ARG A 187 14.52 4.05 19.70
C ARG A 187 15.64 4.74 18.92
N GLN A 188 15.68 4.61 17.60
CA GLN A 188 16.65 5.31 16.75
C GLN A 188 16.45 6.83 16.78
N LEU A 189 15.18 7.28 16.68
CA LEU A 189 14.81 8.69 16.76
C LEU A 189 15.12 9.28 18.14
N GLU A 190 14.77 8.57 19.22
CA GLU A 190 15.06 9.00 20.60
C GLU A 190 16.57 9.12 20.84
N ASP A 191 17.37 8.12 20.44
CA ASP A 191 18.83 8.16 20.59
C ASP A 191 19.45 9.33 19.80
N ARG A 192 18.94 9.62 18.60
CA ARG A 192 19.34 10.80 17.80
C ARG A 192 19.02 12.09 18.54
N LEU A 193 17.76 12.32 18.89
CA LEU A 193 17.34 13.59 19.47
C LEU A 193 17.96 13.82 20.85
N LEU A 194 18.28 12.76 21.59
CA LEU A 194 19.06 12.84 22.83
C LEU A 194 20.52 13.26 22.55
N LYS A 195 21.15 12.72 21.50
CA LYS A 195 22.52 13.10 21.09
C LYS A 195 22.62 14.51 20.54
N THR A 196 21.62 14.98 19.79
CA THR A 196 21.58 16.34 19.24
C THR A 196 21.06 17.38 20.25
N GLY A 197 20.59 16.93 21.43
CA GLY A 197 20.06 17.79 22.49
C GLY A 197 18.66 18.35 22.22
N GLU A 198 17.99 17.86 21.18
CA GLU A 198 16.65 18.27 20.75
C GLU A 198 15.52 17.58 21.52
N LEU A 199 15.75 16.41 22.11
CA LEU A 199 14.79 15.72 22.99
C LEU A 199 15.16 15.91 24.47
N PRO A 200 14.30 16.52 25.28
CA PRO A 200 14.51 16.62 26.72
C PRO A 200 14.60 15.24 27.40
N PRO A 201 15.51 15.02 28.36
CA PRO A 201 15.62 13.74 29.08
C PRO A 201 14.31 13.39 29.80
N GLY A 202 13.74 12.22 29.46
CA GLY A 202 12.51 11.69 30.07
C GLY A 202 11.22 11.92 29.26
N LEU A 203 11.31 12.49 28.05
CA LEU A 203 10.20 12.54 27.09
C LEU A 203 10.35 11.37 26.10
N THR A 204 9.29 10.59 25.89
CA THR A 204 9.25 9.52 24.88
C THR A 204 8.54 10.00 23.62
N LEU A 205 9.06 9.65 22.45
CA LEU A 205 8.43 9.98 21.18
C LEU A 205 7.32 8.97 20.88
N ASP A 206 6.22 9.45 20.32
CA ASP A 206 5.22 8.55 19.75
C ASP A 206 5.49 8.37 18.26
N THR A 207 5.74 7.15 17.81
CA THR A 207 5.85 6.85 16.38
C THR A 207 4.44 6.84 15.77
N GLY A 208 4.30 7.43 14.58
CA GLY A 208 3.00 7.54 13.91
C GLY A 208 2.29 6.17 13.78
N GLU A 209 0.95 6.20 13.85
CA GLU A 209 0.09 5.01 13.68
C GLU A 209 0.43 4.22 12.41
N GLN A 210 0.89 4.91 11.36
CA GLN A 210 1.35 4.31 10.10
C GLN A 210 2.34 3.16 10.26
N PHE A 211 3.27 3.23 11.22
CA PHE A 211 4.26 2.17 11.44
C PHE A 211 3.76 1.10 12.42
N LYS A 212 2.97 1.50 13.42
CA LYS A 212 2.45 0.58 14.46
C LYS A 212 1.40 -0.37 13.92
N ALA A 213 0.60 0.09 12.97
CA ALA A 213 -0.48 -0.68 12.39
C ALA A 213 -0.13 -1.29 11.02
N ALA A 214 1.08 -1.01 10.50
CA ALA A 214 1.60 -1.66 9.31
C ALA A 214 1.68 -3.18 9.50
N ARG A 215 1.31 -3.92 8.47
CA ARG A 215 1.42 -5.38 8.41
C ARG A 215 1.98 -5.78 7.07
N GLY A 216 2.61 -6.94 6.99
CA GLY A 216 3.24 -7.34 5.74
C GLY A 216 3.83 -8.72 5.77
N GLN A 217 4.32 -9.13 4.62
CA GLN A 217 5.09 -10.35 4.42
C GLN A 217 6.38 -9.98 3.73
N GLY A 218 7.47 -10.67 4.06
CA GLY A 218 8.75 -10.42 3.43
C GLY A 218 9.54 -11.69 3.21
N GLU A 219 10.45 -11.59 2.26
CA GLU A 219 11.38 -12.65 1.88
C GLU A 219 12.79 -12.08 1.81
N ILE A 220 13.77 -12.90 2.19
CA ILE A 220 15.17 -12.50 2.22
C ILE A 220 16.06 -13.63 1.70
N TRP A 221 16.98 -13.28 0.80
CA TRP A 221 18.02 -14.15 0.29
C TRP A 221 19.35 -13.77 0.91
N ILE A 222 20.03 -14.74 1.50
CA ILE A 222 21.25 -14.55 2.29
C ILE A 222 22.36 -15.39 1.67
N ASP A 223 23.52 -14.79 1.42
CA ASP A 223 24.66 -15.51 0.86
C ASP A 223 25.42 -16.38 1.89
N ALA A 224 26.43 -17.11 1.39
CA ALA A 224 27.30 -17.94 2.22
C ALA A 224 28.10 -17.14 3.27
N GLN A 225 28.33 -15.84 3.04
CA GLN A 225 28.99 -14.91 3.95
C GLN A 225 28.02 -14.34 4.99
N THR A 226 26.77 -14.80 5.01
CA THR A 226 25.71 -14.30 5.88
C THR A 226 25.48 -12.80 5.69
N LEU A 227 25.45 -12.33 4.46
CA LEU A 227 25.02 -10.99 4.07
C LEU A 227 23.70 -11.08 3.29
N PRO A 228 22.78 -10.11 3.46
CA PRO A 228 21.59 -10.03 2.65
C PRO A 228 21.99 -9.69 1.21
N ARG A 229 21.38 -10.37 0.24
CA ARG A 229 21.54 -10.10 -1.19
C ARG A 229 20.29 -9.52 -1.82
N ARG A 230 19.14 -10.00 -1.37
CA ARG A 230 17.84 -9.51 -1.82
C ARG A 230 16.87 -9.49 -0.64
N LEU A 231 16.06 -8.46 -0.56
CA LEU A 231 14.93 -8.31 0.36
C LEU A 231 13.69 -7.95 -0.46
N SER A 232 12.66 -8.76 -0.39
CA SER A 232 11.34 -8.46 -0.95
C SER A 232 10.37 -8.26 0.22
N LEU A 233 9.56 -7.21 0.18
CA LEU A 233 8.66 -6.85 1.27
C LEU A 233 7.35 -6.27 0.71
N HIS A 234 6.24 -6.92 1.03
CA HIS A 234 4.90 -6.38 0.82
C HIS A 234 4.39 -5.78 2.13
N VAL A 235 4.01 -4.49 2.14
CA VAL A 235 3.54 -3.75 3.31
C VAL A 235 2.16 -3.15 3.06
N GLU A 236 1.19 -3.49 3.91
CA GLU A 236 -0.11 -2.84 4.00
C GLU A 236 -0.08 -1.80 5.13
N TYR A 237 -0.28 -0.53 4.78
CA TYR A 237 -0.38 0.58 5.74
C TYR A 237 -1.80 0.70 6.31
N PRO A 238 -1.97 1.24 7.54
CA PRO A 238 -3.29 1.45 8.09
C PRO A 238 -4.12 2.43 7.23
N ARG A 239 -5.43 2.19 7.19
CA ARG A 239 -6.36 3.07 6.48
C ARG A 239 -6.23 4.51 6.95
N GLN A 240 -6.09 5.42 5.99
CA GLN A 240 -5.98 6.84 6.26
C GLN A 240 -7.33 7.42 6.73
N ALA A 241 -7.32 8.66 7.24
CA ALA A 241 -8.53 9.31 7.75
C ALA A 241 -9.62 9.53 6.67
N ASN A 242 -9.23 9.59 5.40
CA ASN A 242 -10.12 9.62 4.23
C ASN A 242 -10.61 8.20 3.81
N GLY A 243 -10.14 7.16 4.49
CA GLY A 243 -10.48 5.74 4.31
C GLY A 243 -9.66 5.01 3.24
N GLU A 244 -8.71 5.69 2.59
CA GLU A 244 -7.83 5.12 1.56
C GLU A 244 -6.94 4.04 2.18
N ARG A 245 -6.66 3.01 1.40
CA ARG A 245 -5.73 1.93 1.78
C ARG A 245 -4.51 2.05 0.88
N ILE A 246 -3.32 2.00 1.46
CA ILE A 246 -2.06 2.06 0.74
C ILE A 246 -1.34 0.75 0.98
N GLU A 247 -0.91 0.13 -0.11
CA GLU A 247 -0.05 -1.05 -0.13
C GLU A 247 1.26 -0.68 -0.84
N ALA A 248 2.37 -1.30 -0.45
CA ALA A 248 3.66 -1.08 -1.07
C ALA A 248 4.43 -2.39 -1.20
N ASP A 249 4.87 -2.70 -2.42
CA ASP A 249 5.76 -3.80 -2.74
C ASP A 249 7.17 -3.25 -2.96
N ILE A 250 8.09 -3.60 -2.07
CA ILE A 250 9.46 -3.09 -2.01
C ILE A 250 10.41 -4.25 -2.28
N LYS A 251 11.17 -4.17 -3.36
CA LYS A 251 12.20 -5.15 -3.71
C LYS A 251 13.55 -4.45 -3.72
N THR A 252 14.44 -4.85 -2.83
CA THR A 252 15.78 -4.28 -2.70
C THR A 252 16.84 -5.36 -2.93
N ASP A 253 17.76 -5.09 -3.85
CA ASP A 253 18.99 -5.82 -4.05
C ASP A 253 20.16 -5.11 -3.39
N PHE A 254 21.05 -5.88 -2.75
CA PHE A 254 22.18 -5.36 -1.99
C PHE A 254 23.51 -5.89 -2.53
N SER A 255 24.46 -4.98 -2.70
CA SER A 255 25.79 -5.30 -3.20
C SER A 255 26.87 -4.48 -2.48
N GLN A 256 28.14 -4.75 -2.79
CA GLN A 256 29.30 -3.95 -2.36
C GLN A 256 29.42 -3.65 -0.84
N PHE A 257 29.03 -4.59 0.04
CA PHE A 257 29.22 -4.42 1.48
C PHE A 257 30.70 -4.18 1.85
N ALA A 258 31.01 -3.02 2.47
CA ALA A 258 32.35 -2.67 2.89
C ALA A 258 32.81 -3.54 4.07
N GLY A 259 33.46 -4.68 3.80
CA GLY A 259 33.72 -5.63 4.88
C GLY A 259 34.65 -6.81 4.61
N GLN A 260 35.39 -6.88 3.50
CA GLN A 260 36.34 -7.98 3.27
C GLN A 260 37.64 -7.94 4.09
N LYS A 261 37.73 -7.13 5.17
CA LYS A 261 38.88 -7.14 6.09
C LYS A 261 38.46 -7.22 7.55
N PHE A 262 37.79 -8.30 7.94
CA PHE A 262 37.65 -8.64 9.36
C PHE A 262 38.51 -9.85 9.74
N ALA A 263 39.31 -9.61 10.79
CA ALA A 263 40.07 -10.58 11.59
C ALA A 263 41.54 -10.85 11.23
N GLN A 264 42.39 -9.83 11.26
CA GLN A 264 43.77 -9.98 11.79
C GLN A 264 44.22 -8.74 12.58
N ASN A 265 43.56 -8.44 13.71
CA ASN A 265 44.14 -7.53 14.70
C ASN A 265 44.39 -8.29 16.03
N PRO A 266 45.65 -8.59 16.39
CA PRO A 266 45.98 -9.44 17.53
C PRO A 266 45.56 -8.85 18.89
N ILE A 267 45.23 -7.55 18.95
CA ILE A 267 44.82 -6.86 20.17
C ILE A 267 43.40 -7.24 20.60
N VAL A 268 42.49 -7.53 19.66
CA VAL A 268 41.10 -7.94 19.98
C VAL A 268 41.04 -9.36 20.56
N ARG A 269 41.98 -10.24 20.17
CA ARG A 269 42.11 -11.58 20.75
C ARG A 269 42.59 -11.59 22.21
N LEU A 270 43.37 -10.59 22.62
CA LEU A 270 43.88 -10.48 23.99
C LEU A 270 42.85 -9.84 24.94
N ALA A 271 42.02 -8.90 24.48
CA ALA A 271 40.98 -8.28 25.28
C ALA A 271 39.84 -9.26 25.65
N GLY A 272 39.48 -10.16 24.73
CA GLY A 272 38.51 -11.23 24.97
C GLY A 272 38.99 -12.31 25.96
N LEU A 273 40.30 -12.40 26.20
CA LEU A 273 40.89 -13.37 27.14
C LEU A 273 40.89 -12.88 28.60
N PHE A 274 40.82 -11.56 28.83
CA PHE A 274 40.98 -10.95 30.16
C PHE A 274 39.80 -10.08 30.61
N GLY A 275 38.70 -10.03 29.84
CA GLY A 275 37.47 -9.33 30.26
C GLY A 275 37.64 -7.83 30.48
N LEU A 276 38.51 -7.18 29.69
CA LEU A 276 38.71 -5.73 29.73
C LEU A 276 37.87 -5.05 28.62
N PRO A 277 37.24 -3.89 28.91
CA PRO A 277 36.46 -3.14 27.93
C PRO A 277 37.35 -2.60 26.81
N ALA A 278 36.90 -2.78 25.55
CA ALA A 278 37.71 -2.61 24.35
C ALA A 278 37.51 -1.25 23.64
N SER A 279 37.03 -0.20 24.31
CA SER A 279 36.88 1.11 23.67
C SER A 279 37.31 2.29 24.56
N ALA A 280 37.93 3.30 23.95
CA ALA A 280 38.28 4.56 24.61
C ALA A 280 37.04 5.35 25.11
N LYS A 281 35.82 4.98 24.68
CA LYS A 281 34.55 5.57 25.13
C LYS A 281 34.14 5.12 26.53
N ASP A 282 34.56 3.92 26.96
CA ASP A 282 34.24 3.39 28.30
C ASP A 282 35.09 4.01 29.43
N LEU A 283 36.26 4.59 29.10
CA LEU A 283 37.08 5.32 30.07
C LEU A 283 36.45 6.66 30.47
N GLY A 284 35.65 7.28 29.59
CA GLY A 284 34.99 8.57 29.85
C GLY A 284 33.85 8.48 30.87
N GLN A 285 33.02 7.43 30.76
CA GLN A 285 31.90 7.22 31.70
C GLN A 285 32.35 6.69 33.06
N THR A 286 33.44 5.91 33.13
CA THR A 286 34.04 5.53 34.42
C THR A 286 34.74 6.71 35.11
N ALA A 287 35.37 7.63 34.36
CA ALA A 287 35.97 8.83 34.93
C ALA A 287 34.93 9.80 35.53
N GLN A 288 33.78 10.01 34.88
CA GLN A 288 32.70 10.85 35.42
C GLN A 288 32.10 10.29 36.72
N ASN A 289 31.88 8.98 36.78
CA ASN A 289 31.36 8.34 37.99
C ASN A 289 32.38 8.38 39.15
N ILE A 290 33.69 8.27 38.85
CA ILE A 290 34.75 8.41 39.86
C ILE A 290 34.80 9.85 40.40
N VAL A 291 34.63 10.89 39.58
CA VAL A 291 34.59 12.28 40.03
C VAL A 291 33.39 12.56 40.95
N VAL A 292 32.21 12.02 40.62
CA VAL A 292 31.01 12.17 41.46
C VAL A 292 31.16 11.43 42.78
N ILE A 293 31.72 10.20 42.77
CA ILE A 293 31.96 9.41 43.98
C ILE A 293 33.02 10.08 44.87
N LEU A 294 34.11 10.60 44.28
CA LEU A 294 35.13 11.36 45.03
C LEU A 294 34.56 12.67 45.57
N GLY A 295 33.67 13.34 44.85
CA GLY A 295 32.93 14.52 45.30
C GLY A 295 32.03 14.22 46.50
N PHE A 296 31.28 13.12 46.46
CA PHE A 296 30.46 12.67 47.59
C PHE A 296 31.29 12.22 48.80
N ALA A 297 32.43 11.55 48.57
CA ALA A 297 33.37 11.18 49.62
C ALA A 297 34.00 12.42 50.29
N ALA A 298 34.36 13.45 49.50
CA ALA A 298 34.87 14.71 50.02
C ALA A 298 33.80 15.48 50.81
N LEU A 299 32.55 15.51 50.32
CA LEU A 299 31.43 16.17 51.00
C LEU A 299 31.06 15.48 52.32
N THR A 300 31.07 14.14 52.36
CA THR A 300 30.84 13.37 53.59
C THR A 300 32.00 13.52 54.57
N LEU A 301 33.26 13.54 54.10
CA LEU A 301 34.41 13.81 54.95
C LEU A 301 34.35 15.24 55.54
N LEU A 302 33.90 16.23 54.75
CA LEU A 302 33.76 17.62 55.17
C LEU A 302 32.61 17.79 56.19
N MET A 303 31.49 17.08 56.00
CA MET A 303 30.39 17.02 56.99
C MET A 303 30.82 16.35 58.30
N VAL A 304 31.60 15.27 58.25
CA VAL A 304 32.10 14.59 59.46
C VAL A 304 33.13 15.46 60.19
N ARG A 305 34.00 16.17 59.45
CA ARG A 305 35.05 17.03 60.00
C ARG A 305 34.50 18.31 60.66
N TYR A 306 33.47 18.93 60.07
CA TYR A 306 32.92 20.23 60.48
C TYR A 306 31.49 20.16 61.05
N ARG A 307 31.08 18.99 61.56
CA ARG A 307 29.73 18.70 62.11
C ARG A 307 29.18 19.64 63.20
N ARG A 308 29.97 20.61 63.69
CA ARG A 308 29.55 21.58 64.73
C ARG A 308 29.36 23.00 64.22
N GLU A 309 29.67 23.27 62.94
CA GLU A 309 29.60 24.60 62.33
C GLU A 309 28.28 24.78 61.56
N LYS A 310 27.40 25.67 62.05
CA LYS A 310 26.05 25.87 61.48
C LYS A 310 26.05 26.40 60.05
N TRP A 311 27.15 27.03 59.60
CA TRP A 311 27.22 27.60 58.25
C TRP A 311 27.33 26.54 57.14
N VAL A 312 27.96 25.38 57.42
CA VAL A 312 28.17 24.31 56.42
C VAL A 312 26.82 23.67 56.06
N TYR A 313 25.96 23.53 57.07
CA TYR A 313 24.60 23.02 56.88
C TYR A 313 23.76 23.97 56.03
N ALA A 314 23.87 25.28 56.26
CA ALA A 314 23.16 26.29 55.48
C ALA A 314 23.59 26.31 54.00
N THR A 315 24.90 26.23 53.71
CA THR A 315 25.42 26.23 52.34
C THR A 315 24.97 24.99 51.56
N VAL A 316 24.96 23.81 52.18
CA VAL A 316 24.50 22.58 51.53
C VAL A 316 23.00 22.62 51.26
N VAL A 317 22.19 23.10 52.21
CA VAL A 317 20.74 23.25 52.02
C VAL A 317 20.43 24.23 50.89
N ILE A 318 21.14 25.36 50.80
CA ILE A 318 20.97 26.34 49.72
C ILE A 318 21.32 25.74 48.36
N LEU A 319 22.43 24.99 48.25
CA LEU A 319 22.81 24.30 47.01
C LEU A 319 21.79 23.24 46.58
N VAL A 320 21.24 22.49 47.53
CA VAL A 320 20.18 21.50 47.25
C VAL A 320 18.90 22.19 46.77
N ILE A 321 18.47 23.27 47.44
CA ILE A 321 17.30 24.07 47.01
C ILE A 321 17.52 24.68 45.62
N LEU A 322 18.69 25.28 45.36
CA LEU A 322 19.04 25.82 44.03
C LEU A 322 19.03 24.73 42.94
N SER A 323 19.47 23.51 43.27
CA SER A 323 19.42 22.38 42.32
C SER A 323 17.99 21.87 42.08
N MET A 324 17.14 21.85 43.11
CA MET A 324 15.74 21.44 43.01
C MET A 324 14.86 22.46 42.29
N VAL A 325 15.21 23.75 42.31
CA VAL A 325 14.42 24.82 41.66
C VAL A 325 14.96 25.16 40.26
N GLY A 326 16.27 25.10 40.04
CA GLY A 326 16.89 25.46 38.75
C GLY A 326 16.69 24.41 37.65
N ALA A 327 16.71 23.12 37.99
CA ALA A 327 16.59 22.04 37.01
C ALA A 327 15.17 21.90 36.38
N PRO A 328 14.05 22.09 37.10
CA PRO A 328 12.71 22.06 36.50
C PRO A 328 12.42 23.24 35.56
N LEU A 329 12.92 24.44 35.87
CA LEU A 329 12.68 25.65 35.06
C LEU A 329 13.42 25.64 33.71
N LEU A 330 14.61 25.02 33.65
CA LEU A 330 15.33 24.82 32.38
C LEU A 330 14.70 23.74 31.49
N ARG A 331 13.95 22.79 32.08
CA ARG A 331 13.24 21.74 31.33
C ARG A 331 11.99 22.26 30.62
N SER A 332 11.25 23.21 31.20
CA SER A 332 10.00 23.71 30.60
C SER A 332 10.22 24.56 29.34
N GLN A 333 11.28 25.37 29.29
CA GLN A 333 11.59 26.19 28.10
C GLN A 333 11.99 25.33 26.89
N ARG A 334 12.70 24.22 27.11
CA ARG A 334 13.11 23.29 26.04
C ARG A 334 11.93 22.50 25.48
N VAL A 335 10.97 22.11 26.33
CA VAL A 335 9.75 21.41 25.91
C VAL A 335 8.84 22.31 25.07
N TYR A 336 8.70 23.59 25.44
CA TYR A 336 7.90 24.56 24.69
C TYR A 336 8.49 24.87 23.30
N ALA A 337 9.82 25.06 23.23
CA ALA A 337 10.52 25.29 21.95
C ALA A 337 10.45 24.05 21.01
N PHE A 338 10.44 22.84 21.58
CA PHE A 338 10.28 21.60 20.81
C PHE A 338 8.87 21.48 20.21
N GLN A 339 7.81 21.82 20.96
CA GLN A 339 6.44 21.78 20.45
C GLN A 339 6.19 22.75 19.29
N GLN A 340 6.71 23.99 19.37
CA GLN A 340 6.60 24.96 18.27
C GLN A 340 7.31 24.50 17.00
N LYS A 341 8.47 23.83 17.12
CA LYS A 341 9.22 23.31 15.97
C LYS A 341 8.48 22.16 15.27
N MET A 342 7.68 21.38 16.01
CA MET A 342 6.86 20.29 15.45
C MET A 342 5.60 20.78 14.73
N GLU A 343 4.98 21.87 15.18
CA GLU A 343 3.83 22.48 14.51
C GLU A 343 4.24 23.17 13.19
N ALA A 344 5.40 23.83 13.16
CA ALA A 344 5.94 24.43 11.94
C ALA A 344 6.26 23.38 10.86
N LYS A 345 6.87 22.25 11.23
CA LYS A 345 7.16 21.15 10.29
C LYS A 345 5.91 20.50 9.68
N ARG A 346 4.78 20.47 10.40
CA ARG A 346 3.51 19.95 9.85
C ARG A 346 2.90 20.86 8.80
N ALA A 347 3.02 22.18 8.97
CA ALA A 347 2.54 23.16 8.00
C ALA A 347 3.41 23.18 6.73
N GLU A 348 4.72 22.98 6.86
CA GLU A 348 5.63 22.84 5.70
C GLU A 348 5.33 21.58 4.87
N GLN A 349 4.99 20.45 5.49
CA GLN A 349 4.63 19.22 4.79
C GLN A 349 3.38 19.33 3.89
N GLU A 350 2.45 20.23 4.21
CA GLU A 350 1.27 20.50 3.36
C GLU A 350 1.64 21.37 2.14
N VAL A 351 2.59 22.29 2.28
CA VAL A 351 3.10 23.13 1.18
C VAL A 351 4.00 22.31 0.24
N SER A 352 4.83 21.40 0.78
CA SER A 352 5.67 20.50 -0.03
C SER A 352 4.83 19.54 -0.90
N ARG A 353 3.63 19.15 -0.46
CA ARG A 353 2.68 18.36 -1.27
C ARG A 353 2.19 19.11 -2.52
N GLN A 354 2.03 20.43 -2.43
CA GLN A 354 1.62 21.27 -3.55
C GLN A 354 2.78 21.55 -4.51
N ASN A 355 4.00 21.71 -3.98
CA ASN A 355 5.21 21.93 -4.78
C ASN A 355 5.63 20.65 -5.53
N TYR A 356 5.41 19.46 -4.96
CA TYR A 356 5.63 18.18 -5.65
C TYR A 356 4.75 18.04 -6.90
N ALA A 357 3.48 18.48 -6.84
CA ALA A 357 2.60 18.52 -8.01
C ALA A 357 3.08 19.51 -9.09
N ALA A 358 3.70 20.63 -8.69
CA ALA A 358 4.29 21.59 -9.63
C ALA A 358 5.60 21.08 -10.26
N ALA A 359 6.40 20.32 -9.52
CA ALA A 359 7.60 19.66 -10.04
C ALA A 359 7.26 18.58 -11.09
N GLN A 360 6.15 17.87 -10.91
CA GLN A 360 5.64 16.91 -11.90
C GLN A 360 5.23 17.58 -13.23
N GLN A 361 4.67 18.80 -13.19
CA GLN A 361 4.35 19.54 -14.42
C GLN A 361 5.59 20.00 -15.19
N ILE A 362 6.65 20.37 -14.48
CA ILE A 362 7.92 20.78 -15.11
C ILE A 362 8.59 19.56 -15.77
N GLN A 363 8.52 18.38 -15.15
CA GLN A 363 9.11 17.14 -15.66
C GLN A 363 8.39 16.61 -16.92
N ALA A 364 7.05 16.73 -17.00
CA ALA A 364 6.29 16.33 -18.18
C ALA A 364 6.60 17.20 -19.43
N GLU A 365 7.08 18.43 -19.24
CA GLU A 365 7.55 19.30 -20.32
C GLU A 365 8.99 18.98 -20.76
N THR A 366 9.72 18.10 -20.06
CA THR A 366 11.16 17.80 -20.32
C THR A 366 11.46 16.41 -20.89
N THR A 367 10.50 15.47 -20.92
CA THR A 367 10.69 14.04 -21.29
C THR A 367 10.30 13.66 -22.72
N ALA A 368 10.19 14.61 -23.67
CA ALA A 368 9.99 14.23 -25.06
C ALA A 368 11.31 13.75 -25.68
N SER A 369 11.48 12.43 -25.88
CA SER A 369 12.61 11.89 -26.64
C SER A 369 12.60 12.46 -28.06
N ASP A 370 13.76 12.94 -28.53
CA ASP A 370 13.97 13.40 -29.91
C ASP A 370 14.13 12.20 -30.90
N TRP A 371 13.99 10.96 -30.43
CA TRP A 371 14.11 9.75 -31.24
C TRP A 371 13.07 9.70 -32.36
N ASN A 372 13.50 9.32 -33.56
CA ASN A 372 12.60 9.13 -34.69
C ASN A 372 12.64 7.66 -35.12
N PRO A 373 11.59 6.87 -34.82
CA PRO A 373 11.59 5.42 -35.05
C PRO A 373 11.54 5.05 -36.54
N ARG A 374 11.53 6.04 -37.44
CA ARG A 374 11.46 5.88 -38.90
C ARG A 374 12.75 6.27 -39.61
N ALA A 375 13.71 6.85 -38.89
CA ALA A 375 14.99 7.25 -39.44
C ALA A 375 16.03 6.18 -39.08
N ASP A 376 16.81 5.76 -40.08
CA ASP A 376 17.94 4.87 -39.86
C ASP A 376 18.98 5.58 -38.97
N PRO A 377 19.26 5.08 -37.76
CA PRO A 377 20.16 5.73 -36.82
C PRO A 377 21.64 5.66 -37.25
N LEU A 378 22.00 4.75 -38.16
CA LEU A 378 23.36 4.57 -38.69
C LEU A 378 23.59 5.24 -40.05
N ALA A 379 22.58 5.95 -40.61
CA ALA A 379 22.71 6.58 -41.92
C ALA A 379 23.70 7.77 -41.94
N ASP A 380 24.50 7.85 -43.02
CA ASP A 380 25.42 8.96 -43.28
C ASP A 380 24.70 10.32 -43.29
N GLY A 381 24.93 11.12 -42.23
CA GLY A 381 24.32 12.45 -42.06
C GLY A 381 23.27 12.54 -40.94
N ALA A 382 23.03 11.47 -40.18
CA ALA A 382 22.40 11.59 -38.86
C ALA A 382 23.20 12.59 -38.00
N PRO A 383 22.56 13.45 -37.18
CA PRO A 383 23.28 14.39 -36.35
C PRO A 383 24.12 13.61 -35.34
N ALA A 384 25.42 13.46 -35.61
CA ALA A 384 26.37 13.10 -34.57
C ALA A 384 26.12 14.06 -33.40
N LYS A 385 25.78 13.53 -32.22
CA LYS A 385 25.61 14.34 -31.01
C LYS A 385 26.96 14.95 -30.68
N SER A 386 27.22 16.10 -31.28
CA SER A 386 28.46 16.85 -31.15
C SER A 386 28.68 17.16 -29.67
N LEU A 387 29.80 16.69 -29.13
CA LEU A 387 30.38 17.13 -27.86
C LEU A 387 30.83 18.60 -27.97
N THR A 388 29.94 19.51 -28.36
CA THR A 388 30.18 20.94 -28.35
C THR A 388 29.86 21.49 -26.98
N ALA A 389 30.90 21.55 -26.15
CA ALA A 389 30.95 22.31 -24.91
C ALA A 389 30.47 23.75 -25.14
N THR A 390 29.20 24.02 -24.84
CA THR A 390 28.66 25.38 -24.76
C THR A 390 27.62 25.49 -23.66
N GLU A 391 28.03 25.38 -22.39
CA GLU A 391 27.50 26.24 -21.32
C GLU A 391 28.49 26.30 -20.14
N PRO A 392 28.67 27.47 -19.49
CA PRO A 392 29.84 27.78 -18.68
C PRO A 392 29.64 27.50 -17.18
N ASP A 393 30.75 27.17 -16.51
CA ASP A 393 30.96 27.10 -15.05
C ASP A 393 30.60 25.82 -14.28
N ILE A 394 30.94 24.63 -14.78
CA ILE A 394 31.64 23.59 -13.98
C ILE A 394 32.65 22.89 -14.90
N ALA A 395 33.93 22.97 -14.58
CA ALA A 395 34.95 22.17 -15.27
C ALA A 395 34.96 20.73 -14.73
N PRO A 396 34.63 19.70 -15.54
CA PRO A 396 35.19 18.38 -15.32
C PRO A 396 36.62 18.35 -15.88
N ALA A 397 37.45 17.48 -15.35
CA ALA A 397 38.87 17.35 -15.68
C ALA A 397 39.15 16.71 -17.06
N PHE A 398 38.43 17.13 -18.11
CA PHE A 398 38.70 16.79 -19.50
C PHE A 398 38.70 18.07 -20.35
N ALA A 399 39.79 18.83 -20.23
CA ALA A 399 40.16 19.81 -21.24
C ALA A 399 41.30 19.19 -22.05
N LEU A 400 41.02 18.84 -23.31
CA LEU A 400 42.05 18.46 -24.29
C LEU A 400 43.14 19.54 -24.30
N PRO A 401 44.42 19.20 -24.08
CA PRO A 401 45.49 20.11 -24.45
C PRO A 401 45.53 20.16 -25.98
N ALA A 402 45.01 21.25 -26.54
CA ALA A 402 45.34 21.63 -27.91
C ALA A 402 46.84 21.97 -27.96
N ASP A 403 47.69 20.97 -28.22
CA ASP A 403 49.07 21.19 -28.66
C ASP A 403 49.28 20.62 -30.05
N SER A 404 49.97 21.42 -30.85
CA SER A 404 50.19 21.24 -32.28
C SER A 404 51.34 20.26 -32.48
N GLY A 405 51.01 19.01 -32.82
CA GLY A 405 51.99 18.01 -33.20
C GLY A 405 51.35 17.00 -34.14
N ASN A 406 51.96 16.82 -35.30
CA ASN A 406 51.64 15.70 -36.19
C ASN A 406 51.81 14.38 -35.41
N ASP A 407 50.70 13.75 -35.05
CA ASP A 407 50.52 12.32 -34.86
C ASP A 407 49.03 12.11 -35.13
N ASN A 408 48.68 11.37 -36.18
CA ASN A 408 47.35 10.77 -36.21
C ASN A 408 47.39 9.77 -35.04
N PRO A 409 46.58 9.93 -33.98
CA PRO A 409 46.50 8.90 -32.94
C PRO A 409 46.24 7.56 -33.62
N THR A 410 46.93 6.51 -33.14
CA THR A 410 46.77 5.17 -33.72
C THR A 410 45.36 4.69 -33.40
N ASP A 411 44.71 4.15 -34.41
CA ASP A 411 43.41 3.51 -34.40
C ASP A 411 43.70 2.17 -35.07
N THR A 412 43.84 1.13 -34.25
CA THR A 412 44.45 -0.14 -34.63
C THR A 412 43.48 -1.09 -35.35
N ASP A 413 42.19 -1.03 -35.03
CA ASP A 413 41.13 -1.87 -35.61
C ASP A 413 40.19 -1.11 -36.57
N HIS A 414 40.35 0.21 -36.69
CA HIS A 414 39.70 1.08 -37.68
C HIS A 414 38.20 1.26 -37.50
N ASP A 415 37.72 1.25 -36.26
CA ASP A 415 36.32 1.44 -35.91
C ASP A 415 35.92 2.93 -35.78
N GLY A 416 36.91 3.83 -35.69
CA GLY A 416 36.75 5.28 -35.59
C GLY A 416 37.04 5.87 -34.22
N LEU A 417 37.32 5.04 -33.21
CA LEU A 417 37.97 5.41 -31.96
C LEU A 417 39.50 5.28 -32.11
N THR A 418 40.24 5.90 -31.21
CA THR A 418 41.70 5.78 -31.17
C THR A 418 42.08 4.86 -30.03
N ASP A 419 43.22 4.19 -30.11
CA ASP A 419 43.69 3.28 -29.05
C ASP A 419 43.67 3.97 -27.67
N GLU A 420 43.92 5.28 -27.59
CA GLU A 420 43.83 6.06 -26.35
C GLU A 420 42.40 6.25 -25.85
N GLN A 421 41.45 6.55 -26.75
CA GLN A 421 40.03 6.66 -26.41
C GLN A 421 39.46 5.31 -25.95
N GLU A 422 39.83 4.23 -26.62
CA GLU A 422 39.41 2.87 -26.26
C GLU A 422 39.94 2.45 -24.89
N ASN A 423 41.23 2.73 -24.62
CA ASN A 423 41.80 2.50 -23.28
C ASN A 423 41.09 3.30 -22.18
N ASP A 424 40.60 4.50 -22.48
CA ASP A 424 39.85 5.34 -21.54
C ASP A 424 38.42 4.83 -21.31
N LEU A 425 37.79 4.25 -22.35
CA LEU A 425 36.46 3.66 -22.31
C LEU A 425 36.46 2.23 -21.74
N GLY A 426 37.60 1.54 -21.80
CA GLY A 426 37.76 0.16 -21.34
C GLY A 426 37.48 -0.91 -22.40
N THR A 427 37.33 -0.50 -23.67
CA THR A 427 37.22 -1.37 -24.85
C THR A 427 38.60 -1.91 -25.28
N ASP A 428 38.66 -2.93 -26.15
CA ASP A 428 39.92 -3.54 -26.61
C ASP A 428 40.42 -2.86 -27.90
N PRO A 429 41.58 -2.16 -27.89
CA PRO A 429 42.14 -1.51 -29.08
C PRO A 429 42.50 -2.41 -30.27
N ASN A 430 42.15 -3.69 -30.24
CA ASN A 430 42.39 -4.64 -31.33
C ASN A 430 41.11 -5.36 -31.75
N ASP A 431 39.97 -5.02 -31.15
CA ASP A 431 38.67 -5.63 -31.38
C ASP A 431 37.63 -4.53 -31.55
N SER A 432 37.23 -4.31 -32.81
CA SER A 432 36.34 -3.20 -33.18
C SER A 432 34.91 -3.32 -32.62
N ASP A 433 34.61 -4.37 -31.86
CA ASP A 433 33.30 -4.78 -31.33
C ASP A 433 33.55 -5.53 -30.00
N SER A 434 33.81 -4.77 -28.94
CA SER A 434 34.38 -5.25 -27.68
C SER A 434 33.44 -6.17 -26.90
N ASP A 435 32.13 -6.03 -27.06
CA ASP A 435 31.14 -6.89 -26.42
C ASP A 435 30.67 -8.03 -27.34
N GLY A 436 30.91 -7.93 -28.65
CA GLY A 436 30.59 -8.93 -29.65
C GLY A 436 29.10 -8.98 -29.98
N ASP A 437 28.38 -7.87 -29.91
CA ASP A 437 26.98 -7.75 -30.34
C ASP A 437 26.86 -7.52 -31.86
N GLY A 438 27.90 -7.01 -32.52
CA GLY A 438 27.95 -6.76 -33.96
C GLY A 438 27.84 -5.29 -34.37
N LEU A 439 27.72 -4.36 -33.42
CA LEU A 439 28.04 -2.94 -33.60
C LEU A 439 29.52 -2.70 -33.33
N SER A 440 30.04 -1.59 -33.86
CA SER A 440 31.42 -1.22 -33.57
C SER A 440 31.49 -0.27 -32.38
N ASP A 441 32.54 -0.34 -31.57
CA ASP A 441 32.67 0.54 -30.39
C ASP A 441 32.56 2.03 -30.81
N GLY A 442 33.11 2.37 -31.98
CA GLY A 442 32.95 3.68 -32.61
C GLY A 442 31.52 4.04 -33.04
N ASP A 443 30.72 3.11 -33.56
CA ASP A 443 29.30 3.34 -33.84
C ASP A 443 28.50 3.60 -32.55
N GLU A 444 28.73 2.77 -31.55
CA GLU A 444 28.07 2.84 -30.25
C GLU A 444 28.39 4.16 -29.55
N VAL A 445 29.67 4.52 -29.43
CA VAL A 445 30.09 5.71 -28.67
C VAL A 445 29.85 7.02 -29.45
N LEU A 446 30.13 7.06 -30.75
CA LEU A 446 30.11 8.32 -31.51
C LEU A 446 28.75 8.63 -32.15
N ARG A 447 27.92 7.62 -32.42
CA ARG A 447 26.63 7.80 -33.10
C ARG A 447 25.44 7.53 -32.18
N LEU A 448 25.44 6.38 -31.50
CA LEU A 448 24.27 5.90 -30.75
C LEU A 448 24.27 6.38 -29.29
N ALA A 449 25.44 6.63 -28.72
CA ALA A 449 25.67 6.88 -27.30
C ALA A 449 25.32 5.69 -26.38
N THR A 450 25.40 4.46 -26.90
CA THR A 450 25.27 3.18 -26.18
C THR A 450 26.59 2.79 -25.49
N ASP A 451 26.56 1.78 -24.61
CA ASP A 451 27.72 1.24 -23.88
C ASP A 451 28.40 0.11 -24.65
N ALA A 452 29.55 0.39 -25.28
CA ALA A 452 30.34 -0.55 -26.08
C ALA A 452 30.88 -1.79 -25.34
N LEU A 453 30.60 -1.93 -24.04
CA LEU A 453 30.93 -3.11 -23.24
C LEU A 453 29.69 -3.97 -22.89
N ALA A 454 28.50 -3.57 -23.36
CA ALA A 454 27.23 -4.16 -23.00
C ALA A 454 26.31 -4.31 -24.22
N LYS A 455 26.04 -5.57 -24.60
CA LYS A 455 25.23 -5.92 -25.77
C LYS A 455 23.81 -5.34 -25.82
N ASP A 456 23.35 -4.88 -24.68
CA ASP A 456 22.00 -4.43 -24.40
C ASP A 456 22.18 -3.29 -23.39
N SER A 457 22.27 -2.08 -23.92
CA SER A 457 22.62 -0.87 -23.20
C SER A 457 21.50 -0.38 -22.32
N ASP A 458 20.24 -0.72 -22.60
CA ASP A 458 19.08 -0.30 -21.82
C ASP A 458 18.29 -1.43 -21.12
N LEU A 459 18.85 -2.64 -21.16
CA LEU A 459 18.45 -3.84 -20.41
C LEU A 459 16.96 -4.18 -20.53
N ASP A 460 16.36 -3.82 -21.65
CA ASP A 460 14.99 -4.18 -22.01
C ASP A 460 14.90 -5.62 -22.55
N GLN A 461 16.06 -6.26 -22.79
CA GLN A 461 16.30 -7.60 -23.36
C GLN A 461 16.42 -7.63 -24.89
N ILE A 462 16.41 -6.50 -25.59
CA ILE A 462 16.71 -6.39 -27.01
C ILE A 462 18.14 -5.85 -27.15
N PRO A 463 19.06 -6.60 -27.76
CA PRO A 463 20.41 -6.10 -28.00
C PRO A 463 20.46 -4.86 -28.91
N ASP A 464 21.37 -3.93 -28.63
CA ASP A 464 21.51 -2.64 -29.32
C ASP A 464 21.58 -2.82 -30.84
N ASN A 465 22.36 -3.81 -31.30
CA ASN A 465 22.47 -4.15 -32.70
C ASN A 465 21.11 -4.45 -33.38
N LEU A 466 20.19 -5.12 -32.68
CA LEU A 466 18.87 -5.44 -33.21
C LEU A 466 18.03 -4.18 -33.28
N GLU A 467 18.08 -3.31 -32.29
CA GLU A 467 17.28 -2.08 -32.27
C GLU A 467 17.60 -1.18 -33.46
N VAL A 468 18.89 -1.01 -33.75
CA VAL A 468 19.39 -0.16 -34.84
C VAL A 468 19.36 -0.83 -36.21
N ILE A 469 19.43 -2.16 -36.29
CA ILE A 469 19.12 -2.89 -37.54
C ILE A 469 17.63 -2.81 -37.85
N GLY A 470 16.77 -2.68 -36.84
CA GLY A 470 15.34 -2.50 -36.98
C GLY A 470 14.60 -3.69 -37.60
N PHE A 471 13.39 -3.43 -38.12
CA PHE A 471 12.59 -4.40 -38.87
C PHE A 471 11.57 -3.74 -39.80
N GLU A 472 11.09 -4.49 -40.79
CA GLU A 472 10.04 -4.05 -41.71
C GLU A 472 8.67 -4.63 -41.34
N MET A 473 7.69 -3.77 -41.05
CA MET A 473 6.28 -4.16 -40.91
C MET A 473 5.39 -3.29 -41.79
N ASN A 474 4.45 -3.88 -42.53
CA ASN A 474 3.50 -3.14 -43.36
C ASN A 474 4.15 -2.17 -44.37
N GLY A 475 5.28 -2.57 -44.97
CA GLY A 475 6.04 -1.77 -45.96
C GLY A 475 6.77 -0.58 -45.36
N LYS A 476 6.98 -0.61 -44.05
CA LYS A 476 7.50 0.47 -43.22
C LYS A 476 8.63 -0.11 -42.36
N HIS A 477 9.82 0.48 -42.42
CA HIS A 477 10.95 0.11 -41.56
C HIS A 477 10.95 0.89 -40.24
N TRP A 478 11.24 0.22 -39.13
CA TRP A 478 11.15 0.72 -37.76
C TRP A 478 12.43 0.45 -36.95
N TYR A 479 12.75 1.35 -36.01
CA TYR A 479 13.92 1.29 -35.12
C TYR A 479 13.52 1.70 -33.69
N SER A 480 13.82 0.87 -32.68
CA SER A 480 13.70 1.24 -31.25
C SER A 480 14.94 2.01 -30.82
N ASP A 481 14.83 2.78 -29.74
CA ASP A 481 15.90 3.61 -29.20
C ASP A 481 16.76 2.79 -28.23
N PRO A 482 18.03 2.44 -28.57
CA PRO A 482 18.85 1.55 -27.75
C PRO A 482 19.36 2.15 -26.43
N ASN A 483 18.94 3.38 -26.12
CA ASN A 483 19.18 4.02 -24.84
C ASN A 483 17.87 4.36 -24.13
N ASN A 484 16.78 3.71 -24.50
CA ASN A 484 15.47 3.89 -23.91
C ASN A 484 14.65 2.59 -23.94
N ALA A 485 14.72 1.86 -22.83
CA ALA A 485 14.06 0.56 -22.62
C ALA A 485 12.54 0.52 -22.85
N ASP A 486 11.91 1.68 -22.98
CA ASP A 486 10.50 1.92 -23.29
C ASP A 486 10.44 3.08 -24.31
N THR A 487 10.65 2.76 -25.59
CA THR A 487 10.87 3.74 -26.66
C THR A 487 9.70 4.72 -26.78
N ASN A 488 8.47 4.22 -26.70
CA ASN A 488 7.26 5.04 -26.81
C ASN A 488 6.85 5.71 -25.47
N ASN A 489 7.55 5.36 -24.38
CA ASN A 489 7.33 5.81 -23.01
C ASN A 489 5.93 5.51 -22.50
N ASP A 490 5.30 4.40 -22.86
CA ASP A 490 3.96 4.05 -22.41
C ASP A 490 3.95 3.22 -21.12
N GLY A 491 5.10 2.82 -20.58
CA GLY A 491 5.24 2.06 -19.35
C GLY A 491 5.39 0.55 -19.54
N ILE A 492 5.44 0.07 -20.78
CA ILE A 492 5.83 -1.30 -21.12
C ILE A 492 7.22 -1.28 -21.74
N LEU A 493 8.05 -2.28 -21.41
CA LEU A 493 9.38 -2.36 -22.01
C LEU A 493 9.31 -2.90 -23.43
N ASP A 494 10.16 -2.38 -24.29
CA ASP A 494 10.30 -2.73 -25.70
C ASP A 494 10.44 -4.26 -25.91
N GLY A 495 11.30 -4.92 -25.13
CA GLY A 495 11.45 -6.39 -25.13
C GLY A 495 10.22 -7.17 -24.66
N VAL A 496 9.33 -6.58 -23.86
CA VAL A 496 8.04 -7.17 -23.48
C VAL A 496 7.01 -7.03 -24.59
N GLU A 497 7.03 -5.94 -25.35
CA GLU A 497 6.14 -5.69 -26.49
C GLU A 497 6.55 -6.50 -27.71
N CYS A 498 7.86 -6.63 -27.92
CA CYS A 498 8.46 -7.43 -28.97
C CYS A 498 9.32 -8.63 -28.47
N PRO A 499 8.72 -9.65 -27.81
CA PRO A 499 9.46 -10.83 -27.35
C PRO A 499 10.16 -11.63 -28.45
N ALA A 500 9.80 -11.42 -29.72
CA ALA A 500 10.46 -12.04 -30.86
C ALA A 500 11.93 -11.60 -31.01
N ARG A 501 12.32 -10.47 -30.41
CA ARG A 501 13.67 -9.89 -30.50
C ARG A 501 14.54 -10.13 -29.27
N THR A 502 14.04 -10.80 -28.22
CA THR A 502 14.78 -10.98 -26.96
C THR A 502 15.71 -12.21 -26.93
N GLU A 503 15.75 -13.00 -28.01
CA GLU A 503 16.65 -14.17 -28.13
C GLU A 503 17.85 -13.87 -29.04
N THR A 504 19.07 -14.10 -28.51
CA THR A 504 20.34 -13.97 -29.24
C THR A 504 20.32 -14.75 -30.55
N GLY A 505 20.34 -14.02 -31.68
CA GLY A 505 20.48 -14.59 -33.03
C GLY A 505 19.19 -14.69 -33.85
N ALA A 506 18.07 -14.12 -33.40
CA ALA A 506 16.86 -14.00 -34.22
C ALA A 506 17.01 -12.94 -35.32
N THR A 507 17.80 -13.21 -36.36
CA THR A 507 17.77 -12.46 -37.64
C THR A 507 16.57 -12.88 -38.52
N VAL A 508 15.54 -13.48 -37.91
CA VAL A 508 14.42 -14.09 -38.61
C VAL A 508 13.31 -13.06 -38.65
N ASP A 509 12.69 -12.86 -39.84
CA ASP A 509 11.48 -12.09 -40.16
C ASP A 509 10.26 -12.40 -39.24
N THR A 510 10.44 -12.41 -37.93
CA THR A 510 9.38 -12.53 -36.94
C THR A 510 9.09 -11.11 -36.51
N LEU A 511 7.99 -10.58 -37.03
CA LEU A 511 7.57 -9.21 -36.79
C LEU A 511 7.20 -9.05 -35.32
N CYS A 512 7.53 -7.88 -34.75
CA CYS A 512 6.92 -7.43 -33.52
C CYS A 512 5.39 -7.46 -33.66
N ARG A 513 4.70 -7.57 -32.51
CA ARG A 513 3.24 -7.58 -32.47
C ARG A 513 2.68 -6.22 -32.93
N ASP A 514 1.44 -6.28 -33.38
CA ASP A 514 0.59 -5.16 -33.81
C ASP A 514 -0.82 -5.60 -33.38
N ALA A 515 -1.11 -5.39 -32.08
CA ALA A 515 -2.21 -6.03 -31.39
C ALA A 515 -3.59 -5.56 -31.88
N ASP A 516 -3.73 -4.30 -32.28
CA ASP A 516 -4.95 -3.74 -32.86
C ASP A 516 -4.98 -3.79 -34.42
N SER A 517 -3.85 -4.13 -35.05
CA SER A 517 -3.67 -4.22 -36.50
C SER A 517 -3.83 -2.88 -37.24
N ASP A 518 -3.50 -1.75 -36.61
CA ASP A 518 -3.51 -0.42 -37.24
C ASP A 518 -2.26 -0.16 -38.10
N GLY A 519 -1.23 -0.99 -37.94
CA GLY A 519 0.03 -0.95 -38.67
C GLY A 519 1.15 -0.19 -37.98
N THR A 520 0.97 0.14 -36.71
CA THR A 520 1.98 0.59 -35.75
C THR A 520 2.36 -0.64 -34.90
N PRO A 521 3.65 -1.02 -34.86
CA PRO A 521 4.10 -2.08 -33.96
C PRO A 521 3.91 -1.68 -32.50
N ASP A 522 3.65 -2.66 -31.62
CA ASP A 522 3.30 -2.40 -30.21
C ASP A 522 4.32 -1.47 -29.52
N ILE A 523 5.62 -1.75 -29.69
CA ILE A 523 6.79 -0.94 -29.24
C ILE A 523 6.78 0.56 -29.63
N PHE A 524 5.87 0.98 -30.53
CA PHE A 524 5.68 2.37 -30.95
C PHE A 524 4.23 2.86 -30.82
N ASP A 525 3.33 2.05 -30.27
CA ASP A 525 1.91 2.35 -30.08
C ASP A 525 1.59 2.49 -28.59
N ALA A 526 1.01 3.62 -28.19
CA ALA A 526 0.73 3.90 -26.78
C ALA A 526 -0.63 3.34 -26.29
N ASP A 527 -1.37 2.66 -27.18
CA ASP A 527 -2.67 2.00 -26.98
C ASP A 527 -2.69 0.72 -27.84
N ASN A 528 -1.92 -0.28 -27.43
CA ASN A 528 -1.53 -1.46 -28.22
C ASN A 528 -2.72 -2.25 -28.79
N ASP A 529 -3.80 -2.37 -28.03
CA ASP A 529 -5.01 -3.08 -28.46
C ASP A 529 -6.12 -2.15 -28.99
N GLY A 530 -5.82 -0.86 -29.11
CA GLY A 530 -6.68 0.17 -29.72
C GLY A 530 -8.01 0.35 -28.99
N ASP A 531 -8.08 -0.06 -27.72
CA ASP A 531 -9.30 0.00 -26.93
C ASP A 531 -9.60 1.43 -26.50
N GLY A 532 -8.62 2.34 -26.57
CA GLY A 532 -8.74 3.75 -26.22
C GLY A 532 -8.44 4.05 -24.75
N VAL A 533 -7.65 3.18 -24.12
CA VAL A 533 -7.00 3.34 -22.82
C VAL A 533 -5.50 3.16 -23.08
N SER A 534 -4.68 4.10 -22.61
CA SER A 534 -3.24 3.97 -22.83
C SER A 534 -2.65 2.84 -21.99
N ASP A 535 -1.70 2.11 -22.59
CA ASP A 535 -0.95 0.98 -22.04
C ASP A 535 -0.47 1.19 -20.61
N ARG A 536 0.00 2.41 -20.31
CA ARG A 536 0.45 2.82 -18.96
C ARG A 536 -0.54 2.50 -17.85
N ILE A 537 -1.82 2.56 -18.17
CA ILE A 537 -2.95 2.43 -17.25
C ILE A 537 -3.95 1.36 -17.71
N ASP A 538 -3.60 0.57 -18.71
CA ASP A 538 -4.40 -0.55 -19.19
C ASP A 538 -4.08 -1.83 -18.38
N LEU A 539 -5.11 -2.54 -17.94
CA LEU A 539 -4.97 -3.82 -17.25
C LEU A 539 -4.68 -4.98 -18.21
N SER A 540 -4.95 -4.80 -19.48
CA SER A 540 -4.81 -5.76 -20.57
C SER A 540 -4.27 -5.09 -21.85
N PRO A 541 -3.05 -4.52 -21.84
CA PRO A 541 -2.55 -3.67 -22.94
C PRO A 541 -2.55 -4.35 -24.32
N PHE A 542 -2.35 -5.66 -24.35
CA PHE A 542 -2.25 -6.42 -25.60
C PHE A 542 -3.57 -7.04 -26.08
N SER A 543 -4.70 -6.84 -25.38
CA SER A 543 -5.95 -7.54 -25.74
C SER A 543 -7.22 -6.93 -25.13
N ALA A 544 -8.03 -6.34 -25.99
CA ALA A 544 -9.38 -5.94 -25.66
C ALA A 544 -10.41 -7.06 -25.95
N VAL A 545 -11.44 -7.14 -25.10
CA VAL A 545 -12.56 -8.06 -25.31
C VAL A 545 -13.84 -7.27 -25.62
N GLY A 546 -14.44 -7.57 -26.77
CA GLY A 546 -15.55 -6.78 -27.33
C GLY A 546 -15.03 -5.73 -28.30
N SER A 547 -15.93 -5.01 -28.98
CA SER A 547 -15.51 -3.91 -29.86
C SER A 547 -16.59 -2.84 -29.97
N VAL A 548 -16.25 -1.70 -30.56
CA VAL A 548 -17.22 -0.64 -30.91
C VAL A 548 -18.37 -1.22 -31.75
N ASP A 549 -18.09 -2.20 -32.61
CA ASP A 549 -19.09 -2.86 -33.46
C ASP A 549 -19.87 -3.97 -32.74
N HIS A 550 -19.25 -4.60 -31.73
CA HIS A 550 -19.83 -5.69 -30.95
C HIS A 550 -19.74 -5.43 -29.43
N PRO A 551 -20.43 -4.40 -28.91
CA PRO A 551 -20.39 -4.09 -27.49
C PRO A 551 -21.17 -5.09 -26.65
N PHE A 552 -20.79 -5.22 -25.38
CA PHE A 552 -21.62 -5.91 -24.39
C PHE A 552 -22.87 -5.08 -24.07
N THR A 553 -24.02 -5.74 -24.02
CA THR A 553 -25.33 -5.11 -23.78
C THR A 553 -26.16 -5.93 -22.81
N ALA A 554 -27.32 -5.41 -22.38
CA ALA A 554 -28.23 -6.19 -21.54
C ALA A 554 -28.70 -7.51 -22.19
N ASN A 555 -28.83 -7.54 -23.52
CA ASN A 555 -29.24 -8.74 -24.28
C ASN A 555 -28.06 -9.63 -24.68
N ASN A 556 -26.84 -9.08 -24.65
CA ASN A 556 -25.58 -9.79 -24.90
C ASN A 556 -24.57 -9.41 -23.79
N PRO A 557 -24.78 -9.88 -22.55
CA PRO A 557 -23.93 -9.49 -21.43
C PRO A 557 -22.55 -10.15 -21.54
N PHE A 558 -21.56 -9.52 -20.95
CA PHE A 558 -20.25 -10.15 -20.75
C PHE A 558 -20.42 -11.37 -19.85
N GLN A 559 -19.77 -12.49 -20.22
CA GLN A 559 -19.88 -13.76 -19.50
C GLN A 559 -18.51 -14.15 -18.99
N LEU A 560 -18.33 -14.17 -17.67
CA LEU A 560 -17.07 -14.50 -17.03
C LEU A 560 -17.15 -15.86 -16.34
N THR A 561 -16.19 -16.73 -16.66
CA THR A 561 -15.95 -17.99 -15.95
C THR A 561 -14.47 -18.09 -15.66
N VAL A 562 -14.13 -18.48 -14.44
CA VAL A 562 -12.73 -18.74 -14.04
C VAL A 562 -12.65 -20.15 -13.50
N ASP A 563 -11.76 -20.94 -14.08
CA ASP A 563 -11.55 -22.36 -13.81
C ASP A 563 -10.10 -22.61 -13.37
N ASN A 564 -9.80 -23.86 -12.95
CA ASN A 564 -8.47 -24.30 -12.52
C ASN A 564 -7.90 -23.51 -11.34
N LEU A 565 -8.76 -23.13 -10.41
CA LEU A 565 -8.35 -22.38 -9.22
C LEU A 565 -8.12 -23.30 -8.02
N ASP A 566 -7.14 -22.95 -7.19
CA ASP A 566 -6.89 -23.65 -5.92
C ASP A 566 -7.97 -23.32 -4.88
N ALA A 567 -8.60 -24.36 -4.33
CA ALA A 567 -9.63 -24.19 -3.31
C ALA A 567 -9.05 -23.53 -2.04
N ASN A 568 -9.83 -22.63 -1.43
CA ASN A 568 -9.53 -21.85 -0.21
C ASN A 568 -8.59 -20.65 -0.33
N ASN A 569 -8.04 -20.36 -1.51
CA ASN A 569 -7.32 -19.11 -1.73
C ASN A 569 -8.31 -17.99 -2.10
N PRO A 570 -8.12 -16.76 -1.59
CA PRO A 570 -8.86 -15.62 -2.10
C PRO A 570 -8.45 -15.38 -3.56
N VAL A 571 -9.44 -15.04 -4.39
CA VAL A 571 -9.20 -14.67 -5.78
C VAL A 571 -9.73 -13.28 -5.97
N PHE A 572 -8.91 -12.41 -6.56
CA PHE A 572 -9.31 -11.07 -6.94
C PHE A 572 -9.45 -11.03 -8.46
N VAL A 573 -10.49 -10.34 -8.92
CA VAL A 573 -10.70 -10.09 -10.34
C VAL A 573 -10.81 -8.59 -10.51
N ASP A 574 -9.86 -8.05 -11.27
CA ASP A 574 -9.86 -6.68 -11.75
C ASP A 574 -10.45 -6.65 -13.16
N LEU A 575 -11.32 -5.67 -13.41
CA LEU A 575 -11.98 -5.47 -14.70
C LEU A 575 -11.85 -4.01 -15.09
N GLN A 576 -11.37 -3.76 -16.30
CA GLN A 576 -11.43 -2.46 -16.96
C GLN A 576 -12.49 -2.51 -18.05
N LEU A 577 -13.32 -1.48 -18.11
CA LEU A 577 -14.53 -1.44 -18.92
C LEU A 577 -14.65 -0.09 -19.59
N ARG A 578 -14.70 -0.07 -20.93
CA ARG A 578 -14.92 1.15 -21.69
C ARG A 578 -16.32 1.19 -22.30
N PRO A 579 -17.11 2.27 -22.05
CA PRO A 579 -18.37 2.45 -22.75
C PRO A 579 -18.14 2.77 -24.23
N LYS A 580 -18.95 2.17 -25.12
CA LYS A 580 -18.95 2.50 -26.57
C LYS A 580 -19.02 4.01 -26.86
N ASN A 581 -19.71 4.79 -26.02
CA ASN A 581 -19.69 6.23 -26.07
C ASN A 581 -18.84 6.77 -24.91
N PRO A 582 -17.60 7.25 -25.16
CA PRO A 582 -16.71 7.75 -24.12
C PRO A 582 -17.32 8.87 -23.27
N LYS A 583 -18.27 9.64 -23.82
CA LYS A 583 -18.99 10.68 -23.05
C LYS A 583 -19.78 10.12 -21.86
N HIS A 584 -20.09 8.83 -21.81
CA HIS A 584 -20.75 8.23 -20.65
C HIS A 584 -19.81 8.13 -19.43
N LEU A 585 -18.50 8.18 -19.62
CA LEU A 585 -17.52 8.25 -18.52
C LEU A 585 -17.66 9.56 -17.73
N THR A 586 -18.21 10.61 -18.34
CA THR A 586 -18.46 11.89 -17.65
C THR A 586 -19.80 11.92 -16.91
N TYR A 587 -20.68 10.93 -17.12
CA TYR A 587 -21.93 10.84 -16.35
C TYR A 587 -21.68 10.43 -14.91
N ALA A 588 -20.63 9.63 -14.69
CA ALA A 588 -20.13 9.37 -13.36
C ALA A 588 -19.74 10.70 -12.72
N LEU A 589 -20.18 10.90 -11.48
CA LEU A 589 -19.86 12.09 -10.66
C LEU A 589 -20.65 13.36 -11.02
N ASN A 590 -21.53 13.32 -12.02
CA ASN A 590 -22.46 14.43 -12.23
C ASN A 590 -23.50 14.46 -11.12
N VAL A 591 -23.53 15.59 -10.41
CA VAL A 591 -24.65 15.97 -9.56
C VAL A 591 -25.63 16.76 -10.42
N LEU A 592 -26.84 16.22 -10.55
CA LEU A 592 -27.94 16.74 -11.35
C LEU A 592 -29.00 17.34 -10.42
N ASP A 593 -29.72 18.34 -10.92
CA ASP A 593 -30.85 18.94 -10.23
C ASP A 593 -32.16 18.35 -10.78
N TRP A 594 -32.91 17.65 -9.93
CA TRP A 594 -34.23 17.13 -10.30
C TRP A 594 -35.23 18.28 -10.44
N PRO A 595 -36.13 18.31 -11.43
CA PRO A 595 -37.07 19.42 -11.57
C PRO A 595 -37.93 19.66 -10.31
N SER A 596 -38.01 20.92 -9.85
CA SER A 596 -38.88 21.29 -8.73
C SER A 596 -40.36 21.28 -9.13
N GLY A 597 -41.24 20.83 -8.24
CA GLY A 597 -42.69 20.73 -8.48
C GLY A 597 -43.13 19.37 -9.04
N ASP A 598 -42.24 18.37 -9.04
CA ASP A 598 -42.61 16.99 -9.33
C ASP A 598 -43.18 16.31 -8.07
N GLU A 599 -44.50 16.33 -7.96
CA GLU A 599 -45.25 15.74 -6.84
C GLU A 599 -46.00 14.45 -7.25
N ALA A 600 -45.89 14.04 -8.51
CA ALA A 600 -46.64 12.92 -9.08
C ALA A 600 -45.91 11.57 -8.93
N GLY A 601 -44.57 11.58 -8.81
CA GLY A 601 -43.73 10.39 -8.70
C GLY A 601 -43.58 9.81 -7.28
N GLN A 602 -42.89 8.66 -7.19
CA GLN A 602 -42.43 8.07 -5.91
C GLN A 602 -41.29 8.88 -5.28
N ILE A 603 -40.44 9.45 -6.12
CA ILE A 603 -39.45 10.46 -5.77
C ILE A 603 -40.13 11.79 -6.02
N GLN A 604 -40.32 12.56 -4.96
CA GLN A 604 -40.99 13.87 -5.03
C GLN A 604 -40.01 14.99 -4.69
N ARG A 605 -40.10 16.09 -5.45
CA ARG A 605 -39.45 17.37 -5.17
C ARG A 605 -40.51 18.46 -5.16
N ARG A 606 -40.95 18.86 -3.97
CA ARG A 606 -41.98 19.88 -3.78
C ARG A 606 -41.47 21.26 -4.18
N LEU A 607 -42.39 22.10 -4.62
CA LEU A 607 -42.05 23.48 -4.98
C LEU A 607 -41.55 24.24 -3.74
N GLY A 608 -40.37 24.87 -3.85
CA GLY A 608 -39.79 25.71 -2.80
C GLY A 608 -38.77 25.02 -1.88
N ASN A 609 -38.53 23.71 -2.03
CA ASN A 609 -37.35 23.08 -1.44
C ASN A 609 -36.16 23.11 -2.42
N HIS A 610 -35.03 23.63 -1.95
CA HIS A 610 -33.77 23.76 -2.70
C HIS A 610 -32.63 22.98 -2.02
N SER A 611 -32.96 21.96 -1.24
CA SER A 611 -31.95 21.10 -0.62
C SER A 611 -31.12 20.41 -1.69
N THR A 612 -29.81 20.42 -1.49
CA THR A 612 -28.81 19.72 -2.31
C THR A 612 -28.08 18.71 -1.45
N PHE A 613 -27.23 17.87 -2.03
CA PHE A 613 -26.42 16.96 -1.22
C PHE A 613 -25.54 17.69 -0.20
N ALA A 614 -25.14 18.94 -0.49
CA ALA A 614 -24.42 19.78 0.47
C ALA A 614 -25.26 20.12 1.71
N SER A 615 -26.59 20.17 1.62
CA SER A 615 -27.47 20.44 2.77
C SER A 615 -27.42 19.36 3.85
N ALA A 616 -26.96 18.14 3.51
CA ALA A 616 -26.83 17.00 4.41
C ALA A 616 -25.36 16.58 4.65
N ALA A 617 -24.40 17.29 4.05
CA ALA A 617 -22.97 16.97 4.14
C ALA A 617 -22.26 17.83 5.20
N ALA A 618 -21.15 17.33 5.74
CA ALA A 618 -20.30 18.13 6.63
C ALA A 618 -19.43 19.10 5.83
N ASP A 619 -19.02 20.23 6.41
CA ASP A 619 -18.22 21.27 5.74
C ASP A 619 -16.95 20.74 5.07
N ALA A 620 -16.26 19.79 5.71
CA ALA A 620 -15.08 19.14 5.14
C ALA A 620 -15.38 18.35 3.87
N GLN A 621 -16.56 17.71 3.78
CA GLN A 621 -16.99 16.97 2.59
C GLN A 621 -17.38 17.91 1.45
N ILE A 622 -17.98 19.05 1.78
CA ILE A 622 -18.33 20.09 0.80
C ILE A 622 -17.06 20.75 0.25
N ALA A 623 -16.06 21.02 1.10
CA ALA A 623 -14.77 21.54 0.67
C ALA A 623 -14.01 20.56 -0.23
N ALA A 624 -14.08 19.25 0.07
CA ALA A 624 -13.46 18.22 -0.74
C ALA A 624 -14.20 17.95 -2.06
N ASN A 625 -15.53 18.16 -2.11
CA ASN A 625 -16.32 17.99 -3.32
C ASN A 625 -17.39 19.11 -3.47
N PRO A 626 -17.02 20.25 -4.09
CA PRO A 626 -17.94 21.37 -4.28
C PRO A 626 -19.17 21.03 -5.12
N SER A 627 -19.13 19.98 -5.96
CA SER A 627 -20.24 19.60 -6.83
C SER A 627 -21.50 19.16 -6.07
N LEU A 628 -21.37 18.80 -4.78
CA LEU A 628 -22.51 18.50 -3.90
C LEU A 628 -23.48 19.66 -3.74
N GLN A 629 -23.05 20.90 -4.04
CA GLN A 629 -23.90 22.09 -4.02
C GLN A 629 -24.79 22.22 -5.26
N ASN A 630 -24.55 21.44 -6.31
CA ASN A 630 -25.16 21.68 -7.62
C ASN A 630 -26.48 20.95 -7.85
N GLY A 631 -26.91 20.09 -6.93
CA GLY A 631 -28.16 19.36 -7.11
C GLY A 631 -28.44 18.30 -6.04
N ASP A 632 -29.48 17.54 -6.32
CA ASP A 632 -30.12 16.60 -5.40
C ASP A 632 -30.27 15.20 -6.00
N MET A 633 -29.72 14.96 -7.19
CA MET A 633 -29.58 13.64 -7.78
C MET A 633 -28.15 13.40 -8.24
N ARG A 634 -27.68 12.16 -8.15
CA ARG A 634 -26.41 11.73 -8.76
C ARG A 634 -26.51 10.34 -9.35
N LEU A 635 -25.73 10.11 -10.39
CA LEU A 635 -25.59 8.83 -11.05
C LEU A 635 -24.32 8.14 -10.54
N ILE A 636 -24.47 6.92 -10.06
CA ILE A 636 -23.39 6.10 -9.52
C ILE A 636 -23.20 4.90 -10.47
N PRO A 637 -22.07 4.80 -11.19
CA PRO A 637 -21.82 3.68 -12.06
C PRO A 637 -21.54 2.43 -11.21
N MET A 638 -22.17 1.32 -11.56
CA MET A 638 -22.00 0.04 -10.89
C MET A 638 -21.93 -1.07 -11.96
N LEU A 639 -21.16 -2.10 -11.67
CA LEU A 639 -21.20 -3.36 -12.40
C LEU A 639 -22.19 -4.28 -11.68
N GLU A 640 -23.24 -4.68 -12.38
CA GLU A 640 -24.17 -5.70 -11.89
C GLU A 640 -23.72 -7.07 -12.42
N ALA A 641 -23.35 -7.97 -11.51
CA ALA A 641 -23.01 -9.35 -11.82
C ALA A 641 -24.14 -10.29 -11.36
N GLU A 642 -24.75 -11.02 -12.29
CA GLU A 642 -25.70 -12.08 -12.02
C GLU A 642 -24.94 -13.39 -11.74
N ILE A 643 -25.04 -13.89 -10.50
CA ILE A 643 -24.27 -15.02 -9.99
C ILE A 643 -25.20 -16.20 -9.67
N PRO A 644 -24.94 -17.42 -10.21
CA PRO A 644 -25.68 -18.62 -9.81
C PRO A 644 -25.42 -18.99 -8.34
N TRP A 645 -26.48 -19.10 -7.51
CA TRP A 645 -26.35 -19.35 -6.07
C TRP A 645 -25.60 -20.65 -5.72
N GLN A 646 -25.88 -21.72 -6.48
CA GLN A 646 -25.40 -23.06 -6.16
C GLN A 646 -23.88 -23.12 -6.07
N ASN A 647 -23.20 -22.47 -7.01
CA ASN A 647 -21.74 -22.44 -7.12
C ASN A 647 -21.18 -21.02 -6.87
N ALA A 648 -21.96 -20.13 -6.24
CA ALA A 648 -21.54 -18.77 -5.99
C ALA A 648 -20.17 -18.78 -5.27
N PRO A 649 -19.10 -18.22 -5.88
CA PRO A 649 -17.76 -18.18 -5.31
C PRO A 649 -17.65 -17.08 -4.24
N LEU A 650 -18.64 -17.04 -3.35
CA LEU A 650 -18.80 -16.06 -2.28
C LEU A 650 -18.93 -16.79 -0.94
N THR A 651 -18.46 -16.16 0.13
CA THR A 651 -18.54 -16.72 1.48
C THR A 651 -20.01 -16.83 1.91
N LYS A 652 -20.42 -18.02 2.38
CA LYS A 652 -21.76 -18.26 2.94
C LYS A 652 -21.67 -18.31 4.45
N THR A 653 -22.66 -17.75 5.13
CA THR A 653 -22.78 -17.78 6.60
C THR A 653 -24.20 -18.15 7.01
N LEU A 654 -24.41 -18.51 8.28
CA LEU A 654 -25.75 -18.72 8.81
C LEU A 654 -26.55 -17.41 8.73
N ALA A 655 -27.78 -17.52 8.25
CA ALA A 655 -28.64 -16.38 7.99
C ALA A 655 -28.91 -15.56 9.27
N ALA A 656 -28.79 -14.24 9.19
CA ALA A 656 -29.12 -13.34 10.28
C ALA A 656 -29.61 -11.98 9.77
N VAL A 657 -30.59 -11.39 10.45
CA VAL A 657 -31.13 -10.05 10.16
C VAL A 657 -31.47 -9.34 11.47
N ALA A 658 -31.44 -8.01 11.44
CA ALA A 658 -31.91 -7.18 12.55
C ALA A 658 -33.12 -6.36 12.07
N VAL A 659 -34.17 -6.34 12.89
CA VAL A 659 -35.41 -5.58 12.65
C VAL A 659 -35.51 -4.51 13.72
N ASN A 660 -35.60 -3.25 13.31
CA ASN A 660 -35.78 -2.13 14.23
C ASN A 660 -37.24 -1.67 14.18
N LEU A 661 -37.84 -1.45 15.34
CA LEU A 661 -39.24 -1.07 15.50
C LEU A 661 -39.37 0.13 16.43
N HIS A 662 -40.29 1.02 16.10
CA HIS A 662 -40.71 2.11 16.96
C HIS A 662 -42.22 2.04 17.16
N GLY A 663 -42.66 2.20 18.40
CA GLY A 663 -44.06 2.30 18.78
C GLY A 663 -44.39 3.71 19.20
N GLU A 664 -45.45 4.29 18.64
CA GLU A 664 -45.91 5.66 18.91
C GLU A 664 -47.39 5.68 19.25
N ASP A 665 -47.75 6.28 20.38
CA ASP A 665 -49.15 6.47 20.73
C ASP A 665 -49.70 7.73 20.08
N ILE A 666 -50.99 7.70 19.72
CA ILE A 666 -51.67 8.90 19.21
C ILE A 666 -52.31 9.61 20.39
N THR A 667 -51.80 10.78 20.76
CA THR A 667 -52.52 11.63 21.72
C THR A 667 -53.50 12.54 20.98
N PRO A 668 -54.81 12.47 21.28
CA PRO A 668 -55.78 13.36 20.67
C PRO A 668 -55.70 14.74 21.36
N GLN A 669 -54.74 15.58 20.95
CA GLN A 669 -54.67 16.99 21.33
C GLN A 669 -54.52 17.86 20.08
N PHE A 670 -55.39 18.87 19.95
CA PHE A 670 -55.32 19.92 18.91
C PHE A 670 -54.43 21.07 19.39
N PRO A 671 -53.65 21.77 18.53
CA PRO A 671 -53.73 21.77 17.06
C PRO A 671 -52.72 20.87 16.32
N GLU A 672 -51.76 20.26 17.02
CA GLU A 672 -50.82 19.29 16.44
C GLU A 672 -50.81 18.01 17.29
N PRO A 673 -51.15 16.84 16.72
CA PRO A 673 -51.06 15.58 17.45
C PRO A 673 -49.60 15.31 17.85
N LEU A 674 -49.38 15.06 19.13
CA LEU A 674 -48.10 14.55 19.61
C LEU A 674 -48.11 13.02 19.51
N TYR A 675 -47.02 12.48 18.97
CA TYR A 675 -46.75 11.05 18.83
C TYR A 675 -45.66 10.62 19.82
N PRO A 676 -45.96 10.53 21.14
CA PRO A 676 -44.98 10.05 22.09
C PRO A 676 -44.55 8.61 21.75
N VAL A 677 -43.25 8.42 21.59
CA VAL A 677 -42.63 7.10 21.42
C VAL A 677 -42.76 6.35 22.75
N TRP A 678 -43.44 5.21 22.73
CA TRP A 678 -43.59 4.31 23.89
C TRP A 678 -42.65 3.10 23.82
N LEU A 679 -42.13 2.79 22.62
CA LEU A 679 -41.22 1.66 22.39
C LEU A 679 -40.14 2.02 21.38
N THR A 680 -38.89 1.69 21.72
CA THR A 680 -37.81 1.53 20.74
C THR A 680 -37.22 0.14 20.89
N ALA A 681 -37.29 -0.67 19.82
CA ALA A 681 -36.88 -2.07 19.85
C ALA A 681 -35.96 -2.42 18.68
N SER A 682 -34.99 -3.29 18.94
CA SER A 682 -34.17 -3.98 17.96
C SER A 682 -34.28 -5.49 18.20
N VAL A 683 -34.69 -6.23 17.19
CA VAL A 683 -34.86 -7.67 17.24
C VAL A 683 -33.88 -8.32 16.30
N LYS A 684 -32.93 -9.07 16.84
CA LYS A 684 -31.99 -9.86 16.04
C LYS A 684 -32.57 -11.25 15.82
N MET A 685 -32.85 -11.56 14.56
CA MET A 685 -33.27 -12.88 14.10
C MET A 685 -32.07 -13.58 13.48
N TYR A 686 -31.76 -14.81 13.89
CA TYR A 686 -30.61 -15.53 13.35
C TYR A 686 -30.79 -17.04 13.39
N GLN A 687 -30.23 -17.72 12.40
CA GLN A 687 -30.22 -19.15 12.32
C GLN A 687 -29.09 -19.69 13.22
N SER A 688 -29.40 -20.46 14.27
CA SER A 688 -28.36 -21.09 15.11
C SER A 688 -27.90 -22.43 14.56
N ASN A 689 -28.80 -23.15 13.91
CA ASN A 689 -28.52 -24.39 13.19
C ASN A 689 -29.56 -24.60 12.10
N VAL A 690 -29.40 -25.65 11.30
CA VAL A 690 -30.27 -25.96 10.14
C VAL A 690 -31.75 -26.20 10.47
N ASN A 691 -32.17 -26.27 11.74
CA ASN A 691 -33.57 -26.51 12.13
C ASN A 691 -34.11 -25.51 13.17
N THR A 692 -33.33 -24.50 13.54
CA THR A 692 -33.68 -23.58 14.64
C THR A 692 -33.43 -22.13 14.24
N LEU A 693 -34.51 -21.35 14.27
CA LEU A 693 -34.49 -19.90 14.12
C LEU A 693 -34.60 -19.25 15.51
N ASP A 694 -33.67 -18.36 15.81
CA ASP A 694 -33.57 -17.71 17.10
C ASP A 694 -33.84 -16.21 17.00
N PHE A 695 -34.41 -15.67 18.08
CA PHE A 695 -34.79 -14.28 18.22
C PHE A 695 -34.18 -13.73 19.50
N ARG A 696 -33.52 -12.59 19.41
CA ARG A 696 -33.05 -11.80 20.55
C ARG A 696 -33.73 -10.45 20.52
N PHE A 697 -34.52 -10.17 21.54
CA PHE A 697 -35.25 -8.91 21.66
C PHE A 697 -34.45 -7.95 22.55
N ASN A 698 -34.22 -6.74 22.07
CA ASN A 698 -33.59 -5.67 22.80
C ASN A 698 -34.49 -4.44 22.70
N PHE A 699 -35.03 -3.92 23.79
CA PHE A 699 -35.93 -2.79 23.73
C PHE A 699 -35.94 -1.92 24.98
N GLU A 700 -36.24 -0.63 24.77
CA GLU A 700 -36.52 0.35 25.81
C GLU A 700 -38.03 0.66 25.76
N GLY A 701 -38.76 0.30 26.82
CA GLY A 701 -40.22 0.35 26.86
C GLY A 701 -40.83 -0.47 28.01
N PRO A 702 -42.13 -0.80 27.98
CA PRO A 702 -42.80 -1.56 29.04
C PRO A 702 -42.22 -2.98 29.18
N GLY A 703 -42.20 -3.51 30.41
CA GLY A 703 -41.40 -4.70 30.76
C GLY A 703 -41.87 -6.05 30.20
N THR A 704 -43.02 -6.13 29.54
CA THR A 704 -43.49 -7.37 28.90
C THR A 704 -44.29 -7.05 27.64
N LEU A 705 -43.92 -7.69 26.54
CA LEU A 705 -44.54 -7.53 25.22
C LEU A 705 -45.04 -8.87 24.68
N THR A 706 -45.96 -8.81 23.72
CA THR A 706 -46.28 -9.92 22.83
C THR A 706 -45.65 -9.64 21.47
N ALA A 707 -44.88 -10.59 20.93
CA ALA A 707 -44.29 -10.47 19.61
C ALA A 707 -44.93 -11.46 18.64
N THR A 708 -45.42 -10.98 17.50
CA THR A 708 -46.11 -11.80 16.51
C THR A 708 -45.51 -11.63 15.13
N LEU A 709 -45.25 -12.76 14.47
CA LEU A 709 -44.79 -12.83 13.08
C LEU A 709 -45.99 -12.98 12.13
N TYR A 710 -46.08 -12.09 11.15
CA TYR A 710 -47.17 -12.09 10.16
C TYR A 710 -46.65 -12.04 8.71
N PRO A 711 -47.41 -12.57 7.74
CA PRO A 711 -47.28 -12.17 6.35
C PRO A 711 -47.83 -10.75 6.14
N GLY A 712 -47.35 -10.06 5.10
CA GLY A 712 -47.87 -8.76 4.66
C GLY A 712 -46.93 -7.59 4.90
N ASN A 713 -47.51 -6.41 5.09
CA ASN A 713 -46.79 -5.15 5.33
C ASN A 713 -47.50 -4.32 6.41
N CYS A 714 -46.80 -3.36 7.01
CA CYS A 714 -47.37 -2.54 8.09
C CYS A 714 -48.44 -1.55 7.61
N SER A 715 -48.38 -1.10 6.36
CA SER A 715 -49.25 -0.05 5.80
C SER A 715 -50.70 -0.52 5.57
N SER A 716 -50.89 -1.77 5.16
CA SER A 716 -52.21 -2.39 5.00
C SER A 716 -52.70 -3.13 6.25
N GLY A 717 -51.90 -3.12 7.31
CA GLY A 717 -52.03 -4.03 8.45
C GLY A 717 -51.53 -5.45 8.13
N PRO A 718 -51.23 -6.27 9.16
CA PRO A 718 -50.85 -7.66 8.98
C PRO A 718 -51.92 -8.41 8.18
N SER A 719 -51.53 -9.18 7.17
CA SER A 719 -52.46 -9.92 6.31
C SER A 719 -52.43 -11.42 6.65
N GLY A 720 -53.60 -12.04 6.82
CA GLY A 720 -53.70 -13.47 7.12
C GLY A 720 -53.52 -13.84 8.60
N ASN A 721 -53.29 -15.13 8.87
CA ASN A 721 -53.13 -15.66 10.23
C ASN A 721 -51.70 -15.42 10.74
N ALA A 722 -51.57 -15.25 12.07
CA ALA A 722 -50.26 -15.20 12.73
C ALA A 722 -49.47 -16.50 12.44
N ILE A 723 -48.23 -16.34 11.98
CA ILE A 723 -47.32 -17.47 11.72
C ILE A 723 -46.81 -18.02 13.05
N HIS A 724 -46.41 -17.13 13.96
CA HIS A 724 -45.94 -17.50 15.29
C HIS A 724 -46.15 -16.35 16.27
N VAL A 725 -46.46 -16.69 17.53
CA VAL A 725 -46.69 -15.74 18.62
C VAL A 725 -45.77 -16.08 19.79
N PHE A 726 -44.93 -15.11 20.17
CA PHE A 726 -44.12 -15.16 21.39
C PHE A 726 -44.85 -14.37 22.47
N ASN A 727 -45.30 -15.07 23.51
CA ASN A 727 -45.92 -14.44 24.68
C ASN A 727 -44.84 -14.13 25.73
N ASN A 728 -45.06 -13.07 26.53
CA ASN A 728 -44.17 -12.67 27.62
C ASN A 728 -42.73 -12.40 27.15
N VAL A 729 -42.58 -11.62 26.08
CA VAL A 729 -41.29 -11.17 25.57
C VAL A 729 -40.70 -10.13 26.51
N GLN A 730 -39.48 -10.37 26.98
CA GLN A 730 -38.73 -9.50 27.88
C GLN A 730 -37.43 -9.04 27.22
N ASP A 731 -36.95 -7.86 27.63
CA ASP A 731 -35.71 -7.28 27.12
C ASP A 731 -34.49 -8.18 27.43
N GLY A 732 -33.59 -8.31 26.46
CA GLY A 732 -32.36 -9.10 26.56
C GLY A 732 -32.53 -10.62 26.43
N ASN A 733 -33.77 -11.13 26.52
CA ASN A 733 -34.06 -12.56 26.47
C ASN A 733 -33.97 -13.14 25.05
N HIS A 734 -33.79 -14.46 25.02
CA HIS A 734 -33.65 -15.27 23.82
C HIS A 734 -34.84 -16.21 23.67
N TYR A 735 -35.38 -16.29 22.46
CA TYR A 735 -36.53 -17.11 22.10
C TYR A 735 -36.21 -17.93 20.84
N SER A 736 -36.65 -19.19 20.80
CA SER A 736 -36.37 -20.10 19.70
C SER A 736 -37.65 -20.59 19.03
N PHE A 737 -37.61 -20.68 17.70
CA PHE A 737 -38.61 -21.27 16.84
C PHE A 737 -37.98 -22.48 16.13
N SER A 738 -38.44 -23.70 16.44
CA SER A 738 -37.90 -24.94 15.87
C SER A 738 -39.01 -25.89 15.41
N THR A 739 -38.77 -26.61 14.31
CA THR A 739 -39.67 -27.62 13.73
C THR A 739 -39.42 -29.04 14.25
N ALA A 740 -38.37 -29.26 15.04
CA ALA A 740 -37.97 -30.60 15.51
C ALA A 740 -38.87 -31.19 16.62
N GLY A 741 -39.79 -30.39 17.20
CA GLY A 741 -40.53 -30.72 18.43
C GLY A 741 -41.98 -31.18 18.28
N GLY A 742 -42.47 -31.51 17.08
CA GLY A 742 -43.85 -32.01 16.90
C GLY A 742 -44.98 -31.03 17.27
N GLY A 743 -44.67 -29.75 17.47
CA GLY A 743 -45.66 -28.69 17.64
C GLY A 743 -46.37 -28.39 16.31
N TYR A 744 -47.69 -28.22 16.35
CA TYR A 744 -48.51 -27.93 15.19
C TYR A 744 -48.12 -26.56 14.60
N ILE A 745 -47.45 -26.57 13.44
CA ILE A 745 -47.20 -25.39 12.62
C ILE A 745 -48.29 -25.38 11.54
N PRO A 746 -49.14 -24.35 11.44
CA PRO A 746 -49.96 -24.16 10.26
C PRO A 746 -49.05 -24.12 9.02
N ASP A 747 -49.30 -25.01 8.05
CA ASP A 747 -48.68 -25.00 6.71
C ASP A 747 -47.26 -25.56 6.49
N LYS A 748 -46.69 -26.39 7.39
CA LYS A 748 -45.40 -27.11 7.15
C LYS A 748 -44.21 -26.19 6.78
N ILE A 749 -44.21 -24.93 7.22
CA ILE A 749 -43.10 -24.00 6.93
C ILE A 749 -41.92 -24.35 7.84
N ASN A 750 -40.76 -24.62 7.25
CA ASN A 750 -39.54 -24.88 8.02
C ASN A 750 -39.06 -23.59 8.70
N ALA A 751 -38.43 -23.71 9.88
CA ALA A 751 -37.87 -22.60 10.66
C ALA A 751 -36.54 -22.08 10.06
N PHE A 752 -36.58 -21.69 8.79
CA PHE A 752 -35.48 -21.05 8.07
C PHE A 752 -35.73 -19.56 7.94
N LEU A 753 -34.72 -18.75 8.27
CA LEU A 753 -34.87 -17.30 8.22
C LEU A 753 -35.29 -16.78 6.83
N GLY A 754 -34.75 -17.33 5.74
CA GLY A 754 -35.11 -16.93 4.36
C GLY A 754 -36.57 -17.20 3.95
N ASN A 755 -37.35 -17.91 4.78
CA ASN A 755 -38.80 -18.03 4.59
C ASN A 755 -39.56 -16.79 5.09
N PHE A 756 -38.94 -15.96 5.93
CA PHE A 756 -39.55 -14.82 6.60
C PHE A 756 -38.83 -13.50 6.28
N ALA A 757 -37.52 -13.56 6.06
CA ALA A 757 -36.69 -12.45 5.63
C ALA A 757 -36.68 -12.34 4.10
N ASP A 758 -37.86 -12.09 3.51
CA ASP A 758 -38.11 -11.97 2.07
C ASP A 758 -38.72 -10.60 1.69
N GLY A 759 -38.75 -9.67 2.65
CA GLY A 759 -39.40 -8.36 2.52
C GLY A 759 -40.93 -8.38 2.53
N LYS A 760 -41.58 -9.54 2.66
CA LYS A 760 -43.05 -9.72 2.62
C LYS A 760 -43.65 -10.18 3.94
N HIS A 761 -42.86 -10.17 5.01
CA HIS A 761 -43.30 -10.47 6.35
C HIS A 761 -43.01 -9.29 7.28
N VAL A 762 -43.78 -9.20 8.35
CA VAL A 762 -43.64 -8.16 9.38
C VAL A 762 -43.51 -8.80 10.76
N LEU A 763 -42.77 -8.12 11.62
CA LEU A 763 -42.76 -8.38 13.05
C LEU A 763 -43.61 -7.29 13.73
N VAL A 764 -44.53 -7.71 14.58
CA VAL A 764 -45.41 -6.82 15.36
C VAL A 764 -45.14 -7.02 16.84
N LEU A 765 -44.93 -5.93 17.57
CA LEU A 765 -44.79 -5.89 19.02
C LEU A 765 -45.99 -5.18 19.64
N GLU A 766 -46.66 -5.84 20.57
CA GLU A 766 -47.91 -5.38 21.18
C GLU A 766 -47.79 -5.33 22.71
N ASN A 767 -48.48 -4.36 23.29
CA ASN A 767 -48.76 -4.24 24.72
C ASN A 767 -50.21 -3.78 24.89
N ASP A 768 -50.92 -4.29 25.89
CA ASP A 768 -52.37 -4.07 26.06
C ASP A 768 -52.75 -2.58 26.21
N ASP A 769 -51.82 -1.73 26.66
CA ASP A 769 -52.05 -0.31 26.94
C ASP A 769 -51.61 0.64 25.80
N HIS A 770 -50.98 0.12 24.74
CA HIS A 770 -50.32 0.92 23.70
C HIS A 770 -50.70 0.51 22.27
N THR A 771 -50.46 1.39 21.30
CA THR A 771 -50.59 1.07 19.87
C THR A 771 -49.56 0.01 19.44
N ALA A 772 -49.90 -0.90 18.53
CA ALA A 772 -48.96 -1.91 18.05
C ALA A 772 -47.79 -1.30 17.25
N ALA A 773 -46.55 -1.70 17.56
CA ALA A 773 -45.37 -1.35 16.79
C ALA A 773 -45.13 -2.41 15.69
N CYS A 774 -45.00 -1.99 14.43
CA CYS A 774 -44.83 -2.90 13.30
C CYS A 774 -43.61 -2.52 12.47
N ALA A 775 -42.82 -3.51 12.04
CA ALA A 775 -41.77 -3.32 11.06
C ALA A 775 -41.66 -4.49 10.07
N PRO A 776 -41.35 -4.22 8.79
CA PRO A 776 -41.04 -5.27 7.83
C PRO A 776 -39.73 -5.97 8.19
N ILE A 777 -39.68 -7.27 7.93
CA ILE A 777 -38.45 -8.06 8.04
C ILE A 777 -37.68 -7.87 6.72
N PRO A 778 -36.45 -7.31 6.78
CA PRO A 778 -35.67 -7.08 5.56
C PRO A 778 -35.38 -8.39 4.83
N ASP A 779 -35.39 -8.31 3.49
CA ASP A 779 -34.91 -9.39 2.63
C ASP A 779 -33.41 -9.65 2.87
N ILE A 780 -33.00 -10.92 2.88
CA ILE A 780 -31.60 -11.32 2.99
C ILE A 780 -31.13 -12.03 1.73
N PRO A 781 -29.87 -11.86 1.29
CA PRO A 781 -29.42 -12.53 0.07
C PRO A 781 -29.20 -14.04 0.26
N ASP A 782 -30.14 -14.87 -0.22
CA ASP A 782 -30.16 -16.33 -0.07
C ASP A 782 -30.28 -17.11 -1.40
N GLY A 783 -30.32 -16.40 -2.53
CA GLY A 783 -30.41 -16.99 -3.86
C GLY A 783 -31.83 -17.45 -4.22
N GLY A 784 -32.87 -16.89 -3.59
CA GLY A 784 -34.28 -17.18 -3.88
C GLY A 784 -34.69 -18.60 -3.51
N LYS A 785 -34.06 -19.21 -2.50
CA LYS A 785 -34.43 -20.53 -1.98
C LYS A 785 -34.91 -20.43 -0.55
N HIS A 786 -36.14 -19.94 -0.40
CA HIS A 786 -36.99 -20.19 0.76
C HIS A 786 -36.85 -21.67 1.16
N ASN A 787 -36.26 -21.92 2.34
CA ASN A 787 -35.80 -23.20 2.90
C ASN A 787 -34.29 -23.48 2.86
N GLN A 788 -33.44 -22.47 3.01
CA GLN A 788 -32.02 -22.65 3.33
C GLN A 788 -31.66 -21.89 4.62
N PRO A 789 -30.71 -22.40 5.43
CA PRO A 789 -30.26 -21.74 6.65
C PRO A 789 -29.14 -20.72 6.43
N TYR A 790 -28.74 -20.47 5.17
CA TYR A 790 -27.55 -19.71 4.83
C TYR A 790 -27.88 -18.45 4.02
N MET A 791 -27.05 -17.43 4.17
CA MET A 791 -27.02 -16.22 3.35
C MET A 791 -25.59 -15.97 2.85
N ILE A 792 -25.41 -15.05 1.89
CA ILE A 792 -24.06 -14.52 1.60
C ILE A 792 -23.57 -13.70 2.79
N ASP A 793 -22.34 -13.95 3.23
CA ASP A 793 -21.68 -13.13 4.24
C ASP A 793 -21.31 -11.76 3.63
N PRO A 794 -21.92 -10.66 4.09
CA PRO A 794 -21.63 -9.35 3.53
C PRO A 794 -20.30 -8.78 4.03
N ALA A 795 -19.68 -9.32 5.09
CA ALA A 795 -18.51 -8.69 5.71
C ALA A 795 -17.30 -8.56 4.76
N PRO A 796 -16.90 -9.60 3.99
CA PRO A 796 -15.81 -9.48 3.02
C PRO A 796 -16.14 -8.50 1.89
N LEU A 797 -17.41 -8.38 1.50
CA LEU A 797 -17.87 -7.59 0.36
C LEU A 797 -18.03 -6.10 0.71
N ARG A 798 -18.48 -5.80 1.93
CA ARG A 798 -18.64 -4.43 2.43
C ARG A 798 -17.32 -3.65 2.45
N ALA A 799 -16.19 -4.33 2.64
CA ALA A 799 -14.87 -3.71 2.59
C ALA A 799 -14.52 -3.11 1.21
N TYR A 800 -15.26 -3.51 0.17
CA TYR A 800 -15.13 -3.08 -1.22
C TYR A 800 -16.38 -2.34 -1.72
N GLY A 801 -17.32 -2.00 -0.84
CA GLY A 801 -18.57 -1.35 -1.21
C GLY A 801 -19.53 -2.22 -2.03
N ILE A 802 -19.29 -3.53 -2.11
CA ILE A 802 -20.11 -4.45 -2.88
C ILE A 802 -21.36 -4.82 -2.08
N SER A 803 -22.51 -4.79 -2.74
CA SER A 803 -23.78 -5.23 -2.17
C SER A 803 -24.38 -6.39 -2.95
N ILE A 804 -25.01 -7.32 -2.25
CA ILE A 804 -25.66 -8.49 -2.86
C ILE A 804 -27.16 -8.40 -2.60
N LYS A 805 -27.95 -8.80 -3.59
CA LYS A 805 -29.40 -8.98 -3.49
C LYS A 805 -29.83 -10.27 -4.18
N ASP A 806 -31.03 -10.74 -3.87
CA ASP A 806 -31.65 -11.81 -4.63
C ASP A 806 -32.11 -11.31 -6.00
N SER A 807 -31.89 -12.14 -7.02
CA SER A 807 -32.45 -11.89 -8.35
C SER A 807 -33.93 -12.24 -8.36
N ALA A 808 -34.72 -11.55 -9.18
CA ALA A 808 -36.09 -11.97 -9.49
C ALA A 808 -36.14 -13.39 -10.09
N GLN A 809 -35.05 -13.84 -10.70
CA GLN A 809 -34.90 -15.22 -11.17
C GLN A 809 -34.43 -16.12 -10.04
N LYS A 810 -35.26 -17.12 -9.71
CA LYS A 810 -34.98 -18.11 -8.67
C LYS A 810 -33.61 -18.79 -8.85
N GLY A 811 -32.83 -18.90 -7.78
CA GLY A 811 -31.53 -19.56 -7.79
C GLY A 811 -30.36 -18.67 -8.20
N LYS A 812 -30.56 -17.36 -8.31
CA LYS A 812 -29.55 -16.39 -8.72
C LYS A 812 -29.47 -15.20 -7.77
N LEU A 813 -28.29 -14.62 -7.68
CA LEU A 813 -27.98 -13.40 -6.95
C LEU A 813 -27.58 -12.29 -7.92
N LEU A 814 -27.77 -11.05 -7.49
CA LEU A 814 -27.22 -9.86 -8.14
C LEU A 814 -26.19 -9.24 -7.21
N ALA A 815 -24.95 -9.13 -7.67
CA ALA A 815 -23.90 -8.37 -7.01
C ALA A 815 -23.78 -7.00 -7.68
N TYR A 816 -23.90 -5.94 -6.90
CA TYR A 816 -23.63 -4.56 -7.35
C TYR A 816 -22.25 -4.16 -6.87
N ILE A 817 -21.33 -4.03 -7.82
CA ILE A 817 -19.93 -3.71 -7.59
C ILE A 817 -19.71 -2.26 -8.02
N PRO A 818 -19.14 -1.39 -7.17
CA PRO A 818 -18.82 -0.01 -7.54
C PRO A 818 -17.85 0.04 -8.72
N LEU A 819 -18.14 0.93 -9.69
CA LEU A 819 -17.21 1.27 -10.75
C LEU A 819 -16.49 2.58 -10.44
N ASN A 820 -15.18 2.56 -10.61
CA ASN A 820 -14.30 3.71 -10.47
C ASN A 820 -13.93 4.26 -11.84
N VAL A 821 -13.73 5.57 -11.97
CA VAL A 821 -13.32 6.18 -13.23
C VAL A 821 -11.79 6.12 -13.29
N VAL A 822 -11.28 5.69 -14.43
CA VAL A 822 -9.86 5.72 -14.77
C VAL A 822 -9.61 6.97 -15.59
N THR A 823 -8.59 7.74 -15.22
CA THR A 823 -8.18 8.97 -15.91
C THR A 823 -6.79 8.80 -16.51
N ASP A 824 -6.62 9.28 -17.74
CA ASP A 824 -5.31 9.41 -18.36
C ASP A 824 -4.44 10.43 -17.59
N GLU A 825 -3.19 10.06 -17.29
CA GLU A 825 -2.26 10.90 -16.54
C GLU A 825 -1.70 12.06 -17.37
N THR A 826 -1.73 11.95 -18.69
CA THR A 826 -1.14 12.92 -19.63
C THR A 826 -2.12 14.04 -19.95
N GLY A 827 -3.39 13.70 -20.15
CA GLY A 827 -4.47 14.65 -20.49
C GLY A 827 -5.54 14.87 -19.41
N GLY A 828 -5.56 14.07 -18.34
CA GLY A 828 -6.58 14.13 -17.28
C GLY A 828 -7.99 13.69 -17.73
N ALA A 829 -8.12 13.12 -18.92
CA ALA A 829 -9.39 12.70 -19.49
C ALA A 829 -9.86 11.37 -18.88
N ASN A 830 -11.18 11.22 -18.67
CA ASN A 830 -11.74 9.93 -18.25
C ASN A 830 -11.68 8.95 -19.43
N VAL A 831 -11.00 7.81 -19.27
CA VAL A 831 -10.75 6.83 -20.34
C VAL A 831 -11.50 5.51 -20.17
N ALA A 832 -11.72 5.06 -18.93
CA ALA A 832 -12.41 3.81 -18.64
C ALA A 832 -13.10 3.80 -17.27
N PHE A 833 -13.84 2.73 -16.99
CA PHE A 833 -14.22 2.34 -15.64
C PHE A 833 -13.40 1.15 -15.17
N ALA A 834 -13.05 1.09 -13.87
CA ALA A 834 -12.41 -0.06 -13.25
C ALA A 834 -13.28 -0.64 -12.13
N ALA A 835 -13.25 -1.96 -11.98
CA ALA A 835 -13.91 -2.71 -10.91
C ALA A 835 -12.92 -3.70 -10.27
N HIS A 836 -13.02 -3.88 -8.96
CA HIS A 836 -12.23 -4.88 -8.22
C HIS A 836 -13.17 -5.76 -7.40
N ILE A 837 -13.09 -7.08 -7.60
CA ILE A 837 -14.04 -8.04 -7.02
C ILE A 837 -13.30 -9.13 -6.23
N PRO A 838 -13.54 -9.26 -4.91
CA PRO A 838 -13.04 -10.37 -4.12
C PRO A 838 -13.97 -11.58 -4.21
N TYR A 839 -13.40 -12.74 -4.50
CA TYR A 839 -14.05 -14.03 -4.47
C TYR A 839 -13.41 -14.94 -3.42
N ARG A 840 -14.22 -15.84 -2.86
CA ARG A 840 -13.76 -16.91 -1.98
C ARG A 840 -14.28 -18.24 -2.47
N LEU A 841 -13.36 -19.04 -2.98
CA LEU A 841 -13.70 -20.30 -3.62
C LEU A 841 -14.03 -21.38 -2.59
N THR A 842 -15.08 -22.14 -2.90
CA THR A 842 -15.46 -23.35 -2.17
C THR A 842 -15.25 -24.62 -3.00
N ALA A 843 -14.82 -24.47 -4.26
CA ALA A 843 -14.53 -25.51 -5.25
C ALA A 843 -13.48 -25.00 -6.26
N ASN A 844 -12.97 -25.87 -7.14
CA ASN A 844 -11.86 -25.59 -8.08
C ASN A 844 -12.22 -24.65 -9.26
N GLY A 845 -13.28 -23.86 -9.16
CA GLY A 845 -13.78 -22.97 -10.21
C GLY A 845 -15.16 -22.40 -9.88
N TRP A 846 -15.64 -21.47 -10.71
CA TRP A 846 -16.91 -20.77 -10.51
C TRP A 846 -18.13 -21.58 -10.94
N GLY A 847 -17.92 -22.69 -11.66
CA GLY A 847 -18.94 -23.60 -12.15
C GLY A 847 -19.75 -23.05 -13.32
N GLY A 848 -20.53 -21.98 -13.11
CA GLY A 848 -21.35 -21.36 -14.16
C GLY A 848 -20.95 -19.91 -14.44
N ALA A 849 -21.10 -19.48 -15.69
CA ALA A 849 -20.75 -18.12 -16.11
C ALA A 849 -21.56 -17.07 -15.34
N GLN A 850 -20.85 -16.07 -14.82
CA GLN A 850 -21.43 -14.86 -14.25
C GLN A 850 -21.73 -13.89 -15.39
N LYS A 851 -22.94 -13.32 -15.43
CA LYS A 851 -23.33 -12.36 -16.46
C LYS A 851 -23.16 -10.95 -15.92
N MET A 852 -22.40 -10.12 -16.60
CA MET A 852 -22.04 -8.80 -16.13
C MET A 852 -22.55 -7.71 -17.06
N ARG A 853 -23.04 -6.62 -16.48
CA ARG A 853 -23.45 -5.41 -17.21
C ARG A 853 -23.26 -4.15 -16.37
N VAL A 854 -22.98 -3.04 -17.04
CA VAL A 854 -22.95 -1.72 -16.39
C VAL A 854 -24.37 -1.25 -16.13
N VAL A 855 -24.63 -0.79 -14.91
CA VAL A 855 -25.89 -0.18 -14.48
C VAL A 855 -25.61 1.16 -13.81
N TRP A 856 -26.57 2.08 -13.91
CA TRP A 856 -26.53 3.35 -13.19
C TRP A 856 -27.45 3.28 -11.99
N VAL A 857 -26.88 3.36 -10.80
CA VAL A 857 -27.66 3.54 -9.58
C VAL A 857 -27.93 5.03 -9.41
N VAL A 858 -29.21 5.37 -9.33
CA VAL A 858 -29.64 6.75 -9.07
C VAL A 858 -29.74 6.94 -7.57
N GLN A 859 -28.99 7.89 -7.05
CA GLN A 859 -29.20 8.39 -5.70
C GLN A 859 -29.82 9.77 -5.77
N ALA A 860 -30.93 9.98 -5.05
CA ALA A 860 -31.62 11.26 -5.00
C ALA A 860 -32.01 11.62 -3.56
N LEU A 861 -32.03 12.92 -3.26
CA LEU A 861 -32.78 13.45 -2.12
C LEU A 861 -34.25 13.55 -2.51
N THR A 862 -35.14 13.31 -1.57
CA THR A 862 -36.56 13.44 -1.80
C THR A 862 -37.26 13.98 -0.57
N ASP A 863 -38.26 14.84 -0.80
CA ASP A 863 -39.06 15.44 0.27
C ASP A 863 -40.03 14.43 0.90
N TYR A 864 -40.40 13.40 0.14
CA TYR A 864 -41.38 12.43 0.57
C TYR A 864 -41.26 11.11 -0.21
N CYS A 865 -41.00 10.00 0.50
CA CYS A 865 -41.08 8.65 -0.07
C CYS A 865 -42.49 8.08 0.12
N ARG A 866 -43.29 7.96 -0.94
CA ARG A 866 -44.51 7.12 -0.89
C ARG A 866 -44.13 5.66 -1.13
N PRO A 867 -44.66 4.69 -0.36
CA PRO A 867 -44.57 3.29 -0.76
C PRO A 867 -45.20 3.10 -2.15
N MET A 868 -44.58 2.26 -2.98
CA MET A 868 -45.03 1.95 -4.34
C MET A 868 -46.48 1.43 -4.31
N PRO A 869 -47.42 2.10 -5.02
CA PRO A 869 -48.81 1.62 -5.12
C PRO A 869 -48.85 0.20 -5.70
N ALA A 870 -49.73 -0.65 -5.17
CA ALA A 870 -49.82 -2.06 -5.54
C ALA A 870 -50.24 -2.31 -7.01
N ASP A 871 -50.69 -1.26 -7.71
CA ASP A 871 -51.21 -1.24 -9.08
C ASP A 871 -50.21 -0.71 -10.12
N TYR A 872 -48.93 -0.50 -9.75
CA TYR A 872 -47.90 -0.09 -10.70
C TYR A 872 -47.53 -1.24 -11.66
N PRO A 873 -47.57 -1.04 -12.99
CA PRO A 873 -47.40 -2.14 -13.96
C PRO A 873 -46.00 -2.75 -13.93
N ASP A 874 -45.95 -4.09 -13.93
CA ASP A 874 -44.73 -4.93 -13.85
C ASP A 874 -43.70 -4.70 -14.96
N ALA A 875 -43.99 -3.89 -15.98
CA ALA A 875 -43.05 -3.59 -17.07
C ALA A 875 -41.89 -2.65 -16.67
N PHE A 876 -41.93 -2.08 -15.47
CA PHE A 876 -40.90 -1.19 -14.92
C PHE A 876 -40.30 -1.70 -13.59
N ARG A 877 -40.56 -2.96 -13.23
CA ARG A 877 -39.78 -3.74 -12.26
C ARG A 877 -38.69 -4.50 -13.00
#